data_AF-A0A534L9J6-F1
#
_entry.id   AF-A0A534L9J6-F1
#
_cell.length_a   1.000
_cell.length_b   1.000
_cell.length_c   1.000
_cell.angle_alpha   90.00
_cell.angle_beta   90.00
_cell.angle_gamma   90.00
#
_symmetry.space_group_name_H-M   'P 1'
#
loop_
_entity.id
_entity.type
_entity.pdbx_description
1 polymer ?
#
loop_
_entity_poly.entity_id
_entity_poly.type
_entity_poly.pdbx_seq_one_letter_code
_entity_poly.pdbx_strand_id
1 'polypeptide(L)'
;MAADSLTPETDVRTRPNPEDESSPSTAPVAPAIATSVIMIEPPAPEALPPPPPVVEPGVPEPRPDEATRVEIVTAPKTSEERAWGLGFFALVTLVFTLATLAALAWNWSYVVRLSGLPAALQSWAWPPFPFPALPSAILATIQMVALGAVAYRFLFPRHTEPWEAIAFVLGLGEGLTGLTGTILALTGHFTFGWIEVVLLGEISAFVLFSLPFRTPIRPSLSRWVAVVRSLRPHPSPFEWLALAGVVSIAVLVFYQATVERIIETDSLIYHAPLAALVYYHGGLPWIVGGGVGLSSSANYPQAFSLLGAYYYAWTGSVNDVYLRLLGAANWCLVIYATFLIGRRLAGRPHGVLAAGLAALVPSFVSYAFLATQETTLVMFGALGFLALLKATHAKQPGYAIVGGLLLGGAALTSYQGLYFVLPVVALYGIALLRRLNVRLQAFLQAEPLRLLLILLVATLVGSAPYVRNWILLGDPLYPFYRGLFSSPYLSPTTMGFAEMEWRSVALDLASSGPLATSYWDFLFQFGTNPSFAPLSLAFAVPAFLILPAAKIRRKLELACFYFVVLAAILAGPVPFIRYVWLLIPFSAIVVAGAAFAALRALRSWAAVDTRARPARIATEAVGRIPVVVLASLFILPLVAGFGGNAYFFGANTSQGDYFRYFGRPGTNLWSDLQQTYGSDPSAWRWFNDHLQPGQRIASLEYRVYYIEAALRVSDTMLYLDSQEAEPLYVMTDPGAMSAYLQAHRVSYVFVRSMDWNGFTSAALPLFQWLGSPDFPWVAIFGKSMIFAVGIQPYPDVPAGNPVGLYGIAGLTSPEIFLGKRVLRIQQDNNTPRVSVFTPVNPEVLVVRYWDSGDGLLVLNVRRAADKTWYTVDRSQKGNTSTWRTAVFPLPQIAGQSVLELGLHATGSDFIVDDIEVKPIVEPWFALYGSQGNRTFPNETRPSAVFIYLPFLMLGQRLTVTATAGGLNLSVEVFRNLIRPELRTGWWLQYSARARIPALPTQGTASPRLDYTVAASGTYTLVIVLWSPWKAGITPDVQIAIR
;
A
#
# COMPACT_ATOMS: atom_id res chain seq x y z
N MET A 1 43.79 46.83 22.62
CA MET A 1 44.59 46.42 21.45
C MET A 1 43.60 46.25 20.31
N ALA A 2 43.37 47.21 19.41
CA ALA A 2 44.29 48.07 18.63
C ALA A 2 44.91 47.30 17.45
N ALA A 3 44.95 47.83 16.22
CA ALA A 3 44.37 49.09 15.69
C ALA A 3 44.24 49.06 14.15
N ASP A 4 43.53 50.07 13.61
CA ASP A 4 43.73 50.86 12.37
C ASP A 4 44.91 50.45 11.44
N SER A 5 44.84 50.59 10.11
CA SER A 5 44.71 51.88 9.40
C SER A 5 44.59 51.66 7.85
N LEU A 6 43.83 52.45 7.08
CA LEU A 6 44.21 53.65 6.26
C LEU A 6 45.34 53.38 5.22
N THR A 7 45.45 53.91 3.97
CA THR A 7 44.76 54.89 3.06
C THR A 7 45.62 54.97 1.74
N PRO A 8 45.50 55.93 0.79
CA PRO A 8 44.35 56.63 0.16
C PRO A 8 44.40 56.62 -1.39
N GLU A 9 43.48 57.37 -2.05
CA GLU A 9 43.68 58.39 -3.12
C GLU A 9 42.47 58.42 -4.10
N THR A 10 41.59 59.44 -3.99
CA THR A 10 41.42 60.66 -4.84
C THR A 10 40.87 60.40 -6.27
N ASP A 11 40.01 61.23 -6.88
CA ASP A 11 38.86 62.05 -6.41
C ASP A 11 37.80 61.99 -7.56
N VAL A 12 36.87 62.88 -7.95
CA VAL A 12 36.52 64.28 -7.65
C VAL A 12 35.02 64.55 -7.83
N ARG A 13 34.62 65.80 -7.54
CA ARG A 13 33.28 66.42 -7.48
C ARG A 13 32.67 66.66 -8.90
N THR A 14 31.40 67.03 -9.10
CA THR A 14 30.46 67.80 -8.22
C THR A 14 28.96 67.53 -8.50
N ARG A 15 28.08 67.93 -7.56
CA ARG A 15 26.59 67.94 -7.59
C ARG A 15 26.03 69.29 -8.16
N PRO A 16 24.73 69.70 -8.06
CA PRO A 16 23.51 69.05 -7.53
C PRO A 16 22.18 69.23 -8.34
N ASN A 17 21.09 68.69 -7.75
CA ASN A 17 19.63 68.91 -7.99
C ASN A 17 19.16 70.24 -7.30
N PRO A 18 17.85 70.66 -7.20
CA PRO A 18 16.56 70.07 -7.65
C PRO A 18 15.51 71.12 -8.21
N GLU A 19 14.20 70.80 -8.10
CA GLU A 19 12.99 71.67 -7.92
C GLU A 19 12.07 72.13 -9.11
N ASP A 20 10.81 71.67 -9.00
CA ASP A 20 9.47 72.33 -9.07
C ASP A 20 8.68 72.82 -10.34
N GLU A 21 7.42 72.33 -10.36
CA GLU A 21 6.09 72.90 -10.68
C GLU A 21 5.77 73.81 -11.91
N SER A 22 5.29 73.16 -12.97
CA SER A 22 3.93 73.35 -13.59
C SER A 22 3.52 74.59 -14.43
N SER A 23 2.93 74.30 -15.62
CA SER A 23 1.83 75.03 -16.31
C SER A 23 2.14 76.45 -16.90
N PRO A 24 1.26 77.08 -17.74
CA PRO A 24 -0.03 76.65 -18.32
C PRO A 24 -0.18 76.85 -19.88
N SER A 25 -1.41 76.61 -20.36
CA SER A 25 -2.07 77.03 -21.64
C SER A 25 -1.61 78.39 -22.25
N THR A 26 -1.64 78.69 -23.58
CA THR A 26 -2.78 78.59 -24.55
C THR A 26 -2.35 78.73 -26.04
N ALA A 27 -3.30 78.57 -26.98
CA ALA A 27 -3.26 78.72 -28.47
C ALA A 27 -2.83 80.14 -28.99
N PRO A 28 -2.58 80.45 -30.32
CA PRO A 28 -3.31 79.96 -31.53
C PRO A 28 -2.63 79.87 -32.95
N VAL A 29 -3.33 79.19 -33.88
CA VAL A 29 -3.58 79.47 -35.35
C VAL A 29 -2.44 79.85 -36.34
N ALA A 30 -2.12 78.91 -37.26
CA ALA A 30 -1.91 79.01 -38.74
C ALA A 30 -0.86 80.02 -39.33
N PRO A 31 -0.64 80.13 -40.68
CA PRO A 31 -1.06 79.30 -41.84
C PRO A 31 0.14 78.80 -42.71
N ALA A 32 -0.11 78.43 -43.97
CA ALA A 32 0.87 77.84 -44.91
C ALA A 32 1.55 78.87 -45.86
N ILE A 33 2.63 78.45 -46.51
CA ILE A 33 3.24 79.10 -47.70
C ILE A 33 3.46 78.05 -48.79
N ALA A 34 3.25 78.45 -50.06
CA ALA A 34 3.46 77.62 -51.25
C ALA A 34 4.60 78.18 -52.13
N THR A 35 4.90 77.52 -53.24
CA THR A 35 5.70 78.10 -54.34
C THR A 35 5.16 77.61 -55.68
N SER A 36 5.14 78.48 -56.69
CA SER A 36 4.41 78.25 -57.95
C SER A 36 5.02 78.99 -59.14
N VAL A 37 4.74 78.48 -60.34
CA VAL A 37 5.06 79.02 -61.68
C VAL A 37 3.87 78.58 -62.58
N ILE A 38 2.95 79.46 -63.02
CA ILE A 38 3.00 80.32 -64.23
C ILE A 38 3.00 79.46 -65.53
N MET A 39 2.08 79.58 -66.52
CA MET A 39 0.87 80.39 -66.73
C MET A 39 0.02 79.87 -67.95
N ILE A 40 -1.06 80.59 -68.33
CA ILE A 40 -1.78 80.65 -69.64
C ILE A 40 -2.93 79.64 -69.96
N GLU A 41 -4.17 79.99 -69.59
CA GLU A 41 -5.33 80.45 -70.43
C GLU A 41 -5.90 79.69 -71.70
N PRO A 42 -7.15 79.99 -72.21
CA PRO A 42 -8.21 78.99 -72.53
C PRO A 42 -8.82 79.17 -73.97
N PRO A 43 -10.14 79.01 -74.34
CA PRO A 43 -11.38 78.44 -73.73
C PRO A 43 -12.33 77.61 -74.66
N ALA A 44 -13.57 77.32 -74.15
CA ALA A 44 -14.88 77.16 -74.86
C ALA A 44 -15.28 75.78 -75.47
N PRO A 45 -16.61 75.48 -75.67
CA PRO A 45 -17.81 75.86 -74.90
C PRO A 45 -18.87 74.73 -74.65
N GLU A 46 -19.83 75.02 -73.73
CA GLU A 46 -21.24 74.54 -73.60
C GLU A 46 -21.70 73.06 -73.77
N ALA A 47 -22.28 72.49 -72.70
CA ALA A 47 -23.66 71.90 -72.68
C ALA A 47 -24.12 71.47 -71.25
N LEU A 48 -25.42 71.52 -70.97
CA LEU A 48 -26.17 71.00 -69.79
C LEU A 48 -27.40 70.20 -70.31
N PRO A 49 -28.21 69.44 -69.53
CA PRO A 49 -28.19 69.09 -68.08
C PRO A 49 -27.90 67.55 -67.92
N PRO A 50 -28.47 66.70 -67.02
CA PRO A 50 -29.22 66.86 -65.75
C PRO A 50 -28.70 66.03 -64.54
N PRO A 51 -29.27 66.18 -63.32
CA PRO A 51 -28.85 65.42 -62.12
C PRO A 51 -29.67 64.14 -61.84
N PRO A 52 -28.99 62.99 -61.64
CA PRO A 52 -29.49 61.92 -60.75
C PRO A 52 -28.32 61.25 -59.94
N PRO A 53 -28.55 60.19 -59.16
CA PRO A 53 -29.15 60.21 -57.83
C PRO A 53 -28.16 59.77 -56.73
N VAL A 54 -28.51 59.99 -55.45
CA VAL A 54 -27.72 59.50 -54.31
C VAL A 54 -27.98 58.00 -54.07
N VAL A 55 -26.93 57.19 -54.05
CA VAL A 55 -26.91 55.78 -53.59
C VAL A 55 -25.63 55.55 -52.77
N GLU A 56 -25.69 54.60 -51.83
CA GLU A 56 -24.77 54.45 -50.69
C GLU A 56 -23.35 53.94 -51.05
N PRO A 57 -22.32 54.28 -50.25
CA PRO A 57 -20.98 53.72 -50.40
C PRO A 57 -20.93 52.25 -49.95
N GLY A 58 -20.48 51.37 -50.85
CA GLY A 58 -20.38 49.92 -50.59
C GLY A 58 -19.33 49.53 -49.54
N VAL A 59 -19.60 48.42 -48.85
CA VAL A 59 -18.70 47.82 -47.84
C VAL A 59 -17.44 47.25 -48.52
N PRO A 60 -16.21 47.56 -48.05
CA PRO A 60 -14.99 46.94 -48.56
C PRO A 60 -14.85 45.47 -48.11
N GLU A 61 -14.43 44.59 -49.03
CA GLU A 61 -14.01 43.23 -48.66
C GLU A 61 -12.72 43.24 -47.81
N PRO A 62 -12.61 42.41 -46.76
CA PRO A 62 -11.41 42.35 -45.93
C PRO A 62 -10.29 41.54 -46.60
N ARG A 63 -9.07 42.09 -46.62
CA ARG A 63 -7.86 41.36 -47.03
C ARG A 63 -7.48 40.30 -45.98
N PRO A 64 -7.02 39.10 -46.40
CA PRO A 64 -6.78 37.98 -45.48
C PRO A 64 -5.36 38.01 -44.85
N ASP A 65 -5.06 38.96 -43.96
CA ASP A 65 -3.73 39.02 -43.29
C ASP A 65 -3.69 39.63 -41.86
N GLU A 66 -4.80 39.73 -41.13
CA GLU A 66 -4.77 40.15 -39.70
C GLU A 66 -5.71 39.31 -38.80
N ALA A 67 -5.32 38.06 -38.49
CA ALA A 67 -6.15 37.09 -37.76
C ALA A 67 -5.49 36.44 -36.52
N THR A 68 -4.58 37.15 -35.82
CA THR A 68 -3.96 36.67 -34.56
C THR A 68 -4.07 37.67 -33.40
N ARG A 69 -5.14 38.49 -33.37
CA ARG A 69 -5.46 39.28 -32.18
C ARG A 69 -5.89 38.36 -31.03
N VAL A 70 -5.11 38.37 -29.95
CA VAL A 70 -5.55 37.86 -28.64
C VAL A 70 -6.70 38.76 -28.17
N GLU A 71 -7.89 38.19 -27.91
CA GLU A 71 -9.00 38.95 -27.35
C GLU A 71 -8.62 39.55 -25.99
N ILE A 72 -8.52 40.89 -25.94
CA ILE A 72 -8.31 41.62 -24.70
C ILE A 72 -9.64 41.68 -23.95
N VAL A 73 -9.81 40.71 -23.05
CA VAL A 73 -10.58 40.74 -21.79
C VAL A 73 -11.65 41.83 -21.68
N THR A 74 -12.91 41.45 -21.85
CA THR A 74 -14.04 42.17 -21.23
C THR A 74 -14.14 41.80 -19.74
N ALA A 75 -14.33 42.80 -18.89
CA ALA A 75 -14.55 42.63 -17.45
C ALA A 75 -15.98 42.12 -17.15
N PRO A 76 -16.23 41.42 -16.03
CA PRO A 76 -17.58 40.99 -15.64
C PRO A 76 -18.51 42.21 -15.51
N LYS A 77 -19.66 42.13 -16.18
CA LYS A 77 -20.56 43.27 -16.39
C LYS A 77 -21.60 43.42 -15.27
N THR A 78 -22.01 42.33 -14.62
CA THR A 78 -23.03 42.40 -13.55
C THR A 78 -22.41 42.39 -12.15
N SER A 79 -23.19 42.82 -11.15
CA SER A 79 -22.87 42.68 -9.73
C SER A 79 -22.85 41.21 -9.30
N GLU A 80 -23.76 40.39 -9.83
CA GLU A 80 -23.86 38.96 -9.51
C GLU A 80 -22.65 38.15 -10.00
N GLU A 81 -22.16 38.40 -11.22
CA GLU A 81 -20.93 37.79 -11.74
C GLU A 81 -19.73 38.07 -10.83
N ARG A 82 -19.68 39.27 -10.25
CA ARG A 82 -18.63 39.70 -9.31
C ARG A 82 -18.80 39.05 -7.94
N ALA A 83 -20.02 38.98 -7.42
CA ALA A 83 -20.33 38.32 -6.15
C ALA A 83 -20.02 36.81 -6.20
N TRP A 84 -20.44 36.11 -7.26
CA TRP A 84 -20.09 34.71 -7.51
C TRP A 84 -18.58 34.51 -7.66
N GLY A 85 -17.91 35.40 -8.40
CA GLY A 85 -16.45 35.39 -8.53
C GLY A 85 -15.72 35.55 -7.18
N LEU A 86 -16.22 36.43 -6.30
CA LEU A 86 -15.65 36.67 -4.98
C LEU A 86 -15.89 35.49 -4.02
N GLY A 87 -17.11 34.93 -4.01
CA GLY A 87 -17.45 33.76 -3.21
C GLY A 87 -16.69 32.50 -3.63
N PHE A 88 -16.57 32.25 -4.94
CA PHE A 88 -15.74 31.18 -5.48
C PHE A 88 -14.25 31.37 -5.13
N PHE A 89 -13.74 32.60 -5.23
CA PHE A 89 -12.37 32.91 -4.83
C PHE A 89 -12.14 32.64 -3.32
N ALA A 90 -13.02 33.14 -2.45
CA ALA A 90 -12.92 32.92 -1.00
C ALA A 90 -12.97 31.42 -0.64
N LEU A 91 -13.89 30.66 -1.25
CA LEU A 91 -13.98 29.21 -1.07
C LEU A 91 -12.69 28.50 -1.51
N VAL A 92 -12.19 28.80 -2.71
CA VAL A 92 -10.95 28.20 -3.23
C VAL A 92 -9.77 28.53 -2.32
N THR A 93 -9.57 29.80 -1.95
CA THR A 93 -8.47 30.20 -1.05
C THR A 93 -8.59 29.57 0.33
N LEU A 94 -9.79 29.46 0.90
CA LEU A 94 -10.00 28.77 2.18
C LEU A 94 -9.59 27.29 2.09
N VAL A 95 -10.07 26.53 1.11
CA VAL A 95 -9.76 25.09 1.02
C VAL A 95 -8.29 24.85 0.67
N PHE A 96 -7.68 25.66 -0.20
CA PHE A 96 -6.23 25.62 -0.44
C PHE A 96 -5.42 25.92 0.84
N THR A 97 -5.90 26.84 1.68
CA THR A 97 -5.24 27.17 2.96
C THR A 97 -5.38 26.03 3.96
N LEU A 98 -6.57 25.44 4.09
CA LEU A 98 -6.82 24.29 4.96
C LEU A 98 -6.01 23.05 4.53
N ALA A 99 -5.94 22.75 3.23
CA ALA A 99 -5.11 21.67 2.70
C ALA A 99 -3.61 21.91 2.98
N THR A 100 -3.14 23.16 2.85
CA THR A 100 -1.76 23.53 3.17
C THR A 100 -1.47 23.42 4.67
N LEU A 101 -2.41 23.85 5.53
CA LEU A 101 -2.27 23.75 7.00
C LEU A 101 -2.31 22.30 7.49
N ALA A 102 -3.18 21.45 6.92
CA ALA A 102 -3.22 20.02 7.22
C ALA A 102 -1.90 19.33 6.85
N ALA A 103 -1.38 19.61 5.64
CA ALA A 103 -0.07 19.11 5.21
C ALA A 103 1.08 19.64 6.10
N LEU A 104 1.05 20.91 6.50
CA LEU A 104 2.05 21.48 7.42
C LEU A 104 2.02 20.83 8.81
N ALA A 105 0.83 20.66 9.40
CA ALA A 105 0.68 20.05 10.72
C ALA A 105 1.16 18.60 10.74
N TRP A 106 0.87 17.83 9.69
CA TRP A 106 1.33 16.45 9.53
C TRP A 106 2.85 16.37 9.32
N ASN A 107 3.39 17.24 8.46
CA ASN A 107 4.82 17.23 8.08
C ASN A 107 5.75 17.93 9.09
N TRP A 108 5.24 18.65 10.09
CA TRP A 108 6.05 19.34 11.11
C TRP A 108 7.03 18.40 11.83
N SER A 109 6.61 17.14 12.05
CA SER A 109 7.42 16.07 12.63
C SER A 109 8.63 15.63 11.77
N TYR A 110 8.65 15.97 10.49
CA TYR A 110 9.72 15.65 9.52
C TYR A 110 10.60 16.86 9.18
N VAL A 111 10.09 18.09 9.30
CA VAL A 111 10.92 19.31 9.17
C VAL A 111 12.07 19.31 10.19
N VAL A 112 11.85 18.75 11.39
CA VAL A 112 12.90 18.54 12.41
C VAL A 112 13.99 17.56 11.94
N ARG A 113 13.65 16.56 11.10
CA ARG A 113 14.58 15.53 10.60
C ARG A 113 15.44 15.98 9.42
N LEU A 114 15.10 17.08 8.74
CA LEU A 114 15.94 17.67 7.67
C LEU A 114 17.37 18.00 8.15
N SER A 115 17.56 18.18 9.46
CA SER A 115 18.86 18.29 10.12
C SER A 115 19.83 17.13 9.81
N GLY A 116 19.33 15.94 9.47
CA GLY A 116 20.13 14.77 9.07
C GLY A 116 20.53 14.72 7.58
N LEU A 117 19.89 15.51 6.71
CA LEU A 117 20.14 15.48 5.26
C LEU A 117 21.61 15.77 4.88
N PRO A 118 22.32 16.74 5.52
CA PRO A 118 23.74 16.96 5.22
C PRO A 118 24.63 15.77 5.57
N ALA A 119 24.30 15.03 6.64
CA ALA A 119 25.05 13.83 7.02
C ALA A 119 24.81 12.68 6.03
N ALA A 120 23.58 12.48 5.58
CA ALA A 120 23.25 11.49 4.54
C ALA A 120 23.98 11.78 3.20
N LEU A 121 24.08 13.05 2.81
CA LEU A 121 24.83 13.49 1.64
C LEU A 121 26.36 13.31 1.81
N GLN A 122 26.89 13.45 3.03
CA GLN A 122 28.30 13.19 3.34
C GLN A 122 28.63 11.68 3.38
N SER A 123 27.68 10.83 3.76
CA SER A 123 27.82 9.37 3.74
C SER A 123 27.49 8.72 2.39
N TRP A 124 27.33 9.51 1.32
CA TRP A 124 26.87 9.04 0.01
C TRP A 124 27.96 8.27 -0.76
N ALA A 125 28.21 7.03 -0.34
CA ALA A 125 28.86 6.04 -1.18
C ALA A 125 27.85 5.50 -2.21
N TRP A 126 28.21 5.51 -3.49
CA TRP A 126 27.46 4.77 -4.51
C TRP A 126 27.56 3.27 -4.21
N PRO A 127 26.44 2.53 -4.05
CA PRO A 127 26.50 1.08 -4.02
C PRO A 127 27.05 0.55 -5.37
N PRO A 128 27.77 -0.57 -5.39
CA PRO A 128 28.32 -1.12 -6.63
C PRO A 128 27.17 -1.48 -7.59
N PHE A 129 27.00 -0.69 -8.65
CA PHE A 129 25.86 -0.74 -9.59
C PHE A 129 25.64 -2.14 -10.18
N PRO A 130 24.57 -2.85 -9.81
CA PRO A 130 24.26 -4.15 -10.36
C PRO A 130 23.34 -3.98 -11.58
N PHE A 131 23.94 -3.75 -12.76
CA PHE A 131 23.25 -3.95 -14.04
C PHE A 131 23.80 -5.21 -14.77
N PRO A 132 23.67 -6.43 -14.20
CA PRO A 132 24.00 -7.64 -14.94
C PRO A 132 23.10 -7.73 -16.18
N ALA A 133 23.71 -8.05 -17.32
CA ALA A 133 23.05 -8.07 -18.64
C ALA A 133 22.43 -6.73 -19.10
N LEU A 134 22.98 -5.58 -18.69
CA LEU A 134 22.57 -4.26 -19.20
C LEU A 134 22.44 -4.17 -20.75
N PRO A 135 23.36 -4.74 -21.57
CA PRO A 135 23.22 -4.70 -23.02
C PRO A 135 21.96 -5.42 -23.50
N SER A 136 21.60 -6.56 -22.89
CA SER A 136 20.39 -7.31 -23.21
C SER A 136 19.12 -6.52 -22.86
N ALA A 137 19.08 -5.89 -21.68
CA ALA A 137 17.95 -5.04 -21.28
C ALA A 137 17.79 -3.83 -22.22
N ILE A 138 18.91 -3.22 -22.67
CA ILE A 138 18.87 -2.15 -23.67
C ILE A 138 18.33 -2.66 -25.02
N LEU A 139 18.73 -3.85 -25.46
CA LEU A 139 18.21 -4.46 -26.70
C LEU A 139 16.71 -4.78 -26.59
N ALA A 140 16.25 -5.27 -25.43
CA ALA A 140 14.84 -5.48 -25.14
C ALA A 140 14.02 -4.17 -25.26
N THR A 141 14.49 -3.09 -24.63
CA THR A 141 13.85 -1.77 -24.78
C THR A 141 13.89 -1.27 -26.23
N ILE A 142 14.98 -1.50 -26.97
CA ILE A 142 15.09 -1.13 -28.40
C ILE A 142 14.07 -1.90 -29.25
N GLN A 143 13.89 -3.21 -29.03
CA GLN A 143 12.90 -4.02 -29.75
C GLN A 143 11.48 -3.54 -29.46
N MET A 144 11.13 -3.33 -28.20
CA MET A 144 9.84 -2.79 -27.76
C MET A 144 9.55 -1.42 -28.41
N VAL A 145 10.52 -0.50 -28.40
CA VAL A 145 10.40 0.82 -29.05
C VAL A 145 10.32 0.70 -30.57
N ALA A 146 11.03 -0.24 -31.20
CA ALA A 146 10.98 -0.48 -32.64
C ALA A 146 9.60 -1.00 -33.08
N LEU A 147 9.01 -1.94 -32.34
CA LEU A 147 7.64 -2.44 -32.55
C LEU A 147 6.62 -1.31 -32.48
N GLY A 148 6.68 -0.50 -31.42
CA GLY A 148 5.83 0.69 -31.28
C GLY A 148 6.03 1.70 -32.40
N ALA A 149 7.26 1.88 -32.89
CA ALA A 149 7.59 2.78 -33.98
C ALA A 149 7.02 2.31 -35.33
N VAL A 150 7.13 1.02 -35.66
CA VAL A 150 6.56 0.50 -36.92
C VAL A 150 5.04 0.42 -36.89
N ALA A 151 4.44 0.03 -35.76
CA ALA A 151 2.98 0.06 -35.57
C ALA A 151 2.41 1.48 -35.69
N TYR A 152 3.04 2.47 -35.03
CA TYR A 152 2.66 3.88 -35.17
C TYR A 152 2.89 4.41 -36.60
N ARG A 153 3.97 3.99 -37.26
CA ARG A 153 4.27 4.39 -38.65
C ARG A 153 3.25 3.84 -39.65
N PHE A 154 2.81 2.60 -39.46
CA PHE A 154 1.76 1.94 -40.23
C PHE A 154 0.41 2.65 -40.07
N LEU A 155 0.01 2.97 -38.84
CA LEU A 155 -1.27 3.66 -38.56
C LEU A 155 -1.29 5.14 -38.98
N PHE A 156 -0.13 5.80 -39.09
CA PHE A 156 -0.03 7.21 -39.49
C PHE A 156 1.00 7.46 -40.61
N PRO A 157 0.72 7.09 -41.88
CA PRO A 157 1.64 7.26 -43.01
C PRO A 157 2.12 8.71 -43.25
N ARG A 158 1.40 9.72 -42.77
CA ARG A 158 1.74 11.15 -42.81
C ARG A 158 1.57 11.78 -41.41
N HIS A 159 2.64 11.82 -40.63
CA HIS A 159 2.62 12.41 -39.28
C HIS A 159 2.57 13.94 -39.32
N THR A 160 1.89 14.55 -38.36
CA THR A 160 1.76 16.02 -38.22
C THR A 160 2.35 16.58 -36.92
N GLU A 161 2.54 15.75 -35.88
CA GLU A 161 2.93 16.20 -34.54
C GLU A 161 3.95 15.22 -33.90
N PRO A 162 5.26 15.52 -33.92
CA PRO A 162 6.29 14.58 -33.48
C PRO A 162 6.35 14.38 -31.96
N TRP A 163 5.94 15.37 -31.16
CA TRP A 163 5.89 15.22 -29.70
C TRP A 163 4.90 14.14 -29.25
N GLU A 164 3.69 14.15 -29.81
CA GLU A 164 2.65 13.18 -29.46
C GLU A 164 2.96 11.79 -30.08
N ALA A 165 3.72 11.74 -31.19
CA ALA A 165 4.23 10.50 -31.75
C ALA A 165 5.13 9.72 -30.76
N ILE A 166 6.04 10.39 -30.04
CA ILE A 166 6.92 9.72 -29.07
C ILE A 166 6.08 9.02 -27.99
N ALA A 167 5.08 9.71 -27.43
CA ALA A 167 4.22 9.15 -26.39
C ALA A 167 3.45 7.92 -26.88
N PHE A 168 2.89 7.98 -28.09
CA PHE A 168 2.20 6.82 -28.68
C PHE A 168 3.14 5.68 -29.07
N VAL A 169 4.37 5.97 -29.54
CA VAL A 169 5.36 4.93 -29.86
C VAL A 169 5.73 4.11 -28.63
N LEU A 170 6.00 4.77 -27.49
CA LEU A 170 6.33 4.06 -26.25
C LEU A 170 5.16 3.20 -25.77
N GLY A 171 3.96 3.80 -25.59
CA GLY A 171 2.79 3.07 -25.11
C GLY A 171 2.28 1.97 -26.06
N LEU A 172 2.48 2.10 -27.37
CA LEU A 172 2.16 1.03 -28.34
C LEU A 172 3.20 -0.09 -28.30
N GLY A 173 4.49 0.23 -28.15
CA GLY A 173 5.54 -0.77 -28.06
C GLY A 173 5.37 -1.67 -26.85
N GLU A 174 5.13 -1.05 -25.69
CA GLU A 174 4.84 -1.74 -24.44
C GLU A 174 3.51 -2.48 -24.48
N GLY A 175 2.43 -1.85 -24.96
CA GLY A 175 1.11 -2.48 -25.07
C GLY A 175 1.06 -3.69 -25.98
N LEU A 176 1.79 -3.66 -27.10
CA LEU A 176 1.92 -4.83 -27.99
C LEU A 176 2.81 -5.91 -27.37
N THR A 177 3.95 -5.54 -26.76
CA THR A 177 4.84 -6.50 -26.09
C THR A 177 4.12 -7.20 -24.92
N GLY A 178 3.30 -6.48 -24.16
CA GLY A 178 2.46 -7.04 -23.10
C GLY A 178 1.34 -7.94 -23.63
N LEU A 179 0.70 -7.59 -24.77
CA LEU A 179 -0.29 -8.45 -25.43
C LEU A 179 0.34 -9.75 -25.95
N THR A 180 1.46 -9.66 -26.66
CA THR A 180 2.18 -10.81 -27.22
C THR A 180 2.76 -11.69 -26.11
N GLY A 181 3.28 -11.09 -25.04
CA GLY A 181 3.63 -11.80 -23.81
C GLY A 181 2.44 -12.51 -23.15
N THR A 182 1.26 -11.89 -23.14
CA THR A 182 0.03 -12.51 -22.63
C THR A 182 -0.36 -13.72 -23.47
N ILE A 183 -0.34 -13.61 -24.80
CA ILE A 183 -0.65 -14.71 -25.72
C ILE A 183 0.35 -15.87 -25.54
N LEU A 184 1.66 -15.60 -25.49
CA LEU A 184 2.69 -16.62 -25.30
C LEU A 184 2.61 -17.30 -23.92
N ALA A 185 2.31 -16.56 -22.86
CA ALA A 185 2.17 -17.13 -21.52
C ALA A 185 0.85 -17.92 -21.35
N LEU A 186 -0.20 -17.57 -22.08
CA LEU A 186 -1.44 -18.36 -22.19
C LEU A 186 -1.25 -19.68 -22.94
N THR A 187 -0.34 -19.75 -23.91
CA THR A 187 -0.06 -20.96 -24.70
C THR A 187 1.08 -21.82 -24.17
N GLY A 188 1.74 -21.43 -23.08
CA GLY A 188 2.89 -22.15 -22.53
C GLY A 188 4.14 -22.04 -23.42
N HIS A 189 4.29 -20.91 -24.12
CA HIS A 189 5.37 -20.63 -25.07
C HIS A 189 6.12 -19.33 -24.74
N PHE A 190 6.05 -18.84 -23.50
CA PHE A 190 6.79 -17.67 -23.03
C PHE A 190 8.27 -18.01 -22.82
N THR A 191 9.03 -18.15 -23.90
CA THR A 191 10.47 -18.36 -23.86
C THR A 191 11.17 -17.38 -24.79
N PHE A 192 12.44 -17.04 -24.50
CA PHE A 192 13.19 -16.05 -25.27
C PHE A 192 13.15 -16.31 -26.80
N GLY A 193 13.29 -17.57 -27.22
CA GLY A 193 13.22 -17.93 -28.64
C GLY A 193 11.86 -17.65 -29.30
N TRP A 194 10.74 -17.94 -28.62
CA TRP A 194 9.40 -17.63 -29.14
C TRP A 194 9.07 -16.14 -29.09
N ILE A 195 9.51 -15.44 -28.04
CA ILE A 195 9.40 -13.99 -27.90
C ILE A 195 10.09 -13.29 -29.08
N GLU A 196 11.34 -13.64 -29.38
CA GLU A 196 12.08 -13.09 -30.52
C GLU A 196 11.38 -13.39 -31.85
N VAL A 197 10.99 -14.65 -32.09
CA VAL A 197 10.35 -15.06 -33.35
C VAL A 197 9.04 -14.30 -33.59
N VAL A 198 8.19 -14.12 -32.57
CA VAL A 198 6.91 -13.44 -32.74
C VAL A 198 7.10 -11.92 -32.84
N LEU A 199 7.89 -11.28 -31.97
CA LEU A 199 8.06 -9.81 -32.00
C LEU A 199 8.82 -9.35 -33.26
N LEU A 200 9.84 -10.08 -33.72
CA LEU A 200 10.51 -9.80 -35.00
C LEU A 200 9.58 -10.11 -36.19
N GLY A 201 8.69 -11.10 -36.07
CA GLY A 201 7.63 -11.39 -37.03
C GLY A 201 6.61 -10.24 -37.16
N GLU A 202 6.15 -9.69 -36.03
CA GLU A 202 5.26 -8.52 -35.97
C GLU A 202 5.92 -7.28 -36.56
N ILE A 203 7.16 -6.99 -36.18
CA ILE A 203 7.95 -5.87 -36.75
C ILE A 203 8.05 -6.03 -38.27
N SER A 204 8.39 -7.24 -38.74
CA SER A 204 8.50 -7.55 -40.17
C SER A 204 7.15 -7.39 -40.89
N ALA A 205 6.05 -7.84 -40.28
CA ALA A 205 4.71 -7.69 -40.82
C ALA A 205 4.30 -6.21 -40.94
N PHE A 206 4.48 -5.38 -39.91
CA PHE A 206 4.20 -3.95 -39.98
C PHE A 206 5.04 -3.24 -41.06
N VAL A 207 6.32 -3.60 -41.20
CA VAL A 207 7.18 -3.08 -42.27
C VAL A 207 6.64 -3.50 -43.64
N LEU A 208 6.40 -4.80 -43.88
CA LEU A 208 5.92 -5.32 -45.16
C LEU A 208 4.56 -4.73 -45.55
N PHE A 209 3.59 -4.68 -44.63
CA PHE A 209 2.28 -4.08 -44.87
C PHE A 209 2.32 -2.55 -45.04
N SER A 210 3.42 -1.86 -44.68
CA SER A 210 3.59 -0.44 -44.96
C SER A 210 4.07 -0.12 -46.39
N LEU A 211 4.67 -1.10 -47.10
CA LEU A 211 5.22 -0.92 -48.45
C LEU A 211 4.16 -0.62 -49.55
N PRO A 212 3.00 -1.32 -49.62
CA PRO A 212 2.01 -1.11 -50.69
C PRO A 212 1.43 0.30 -50.72
N PHE A 213 1.34 0.96 -49.56
CA PHE A 213 0.81 2.32 -49.43
C PHE A 213 1.72 3.41 -50.03
N ARG A 214 2.83 3.04 -50.69
CA ARG A 214 3.78 3.92 -51.39
C ARG A 214 4.03 5.21 -50.62
N THR A 215 4.45 5.12 -49.36
CA THR A 215 4.82 6.33 -48.61
C THR A 215 6.03 6.98 -49.30
N PRO A 216 5.88 8.18 -49.91
CA PRO A 216 7.05 8.90 -50.36
C PRO A 216 7.82 9.38 -49.12
N ILE A 217 9.08 9.80 -49.34
CA ILE A 217 10.06 10.20 -48.31
C ILE A 217 10.85 9.00 -47.77
N ARG A 218 12.04 8.77 -48.38
CA ARG A 218 13.16 8.12 -47.68
C ARG A 218 13.38 8.86 -46.34
N PRO A 219 13.55 8.17 -45.20
CA PRO A 219 13.82 8.84 -43.93
C PRO A 219 15.24 9.43 -43.93
N SER A 220 15.37 10.69 -44.40
CA SER A 220 16.66 11.37 -44.33
C SER A 220 16.94 11.78 -42.88
N LEU A 221 18.15 11.46 -42.40
CA LEU A 221 18.61 11.89 -41.08
C LEU A 221 18.49 13.42 -40.93
N SER A 222 18.71 14.16 -42.02
CA SER A 222 18.51 15.61 -42.11
C SER A 222 17.09 16.08 -41.81
N ARG A 223 16.03 15.31 -42.14
CA ARG A 223 14.65 15.67 -41.78
C ARG A 223 14.37 15.41 -40.30
N TRP A 224 14.88 14.32 -39.73
CA TRP A 224 14.79 14.09 -38.29
C TRP A 224 15.56 15.16 -37.50
N VAL A 225 16.77 15.51 -37.92
CA VAL A 225 17.57 16.60 -37.33
C VAL A 225 16.89 17.97 -37.52
N ALA A 226 16.28 18.24 -38.67
CA ALA A 226 15.52 19.47 -38.90
C ALA A 226 14.28 19.56 -37.99
N VAL A 227 13.56 18.44 -37.81
CA VAL A 227 12.46 18.34 -36.84
C VAL A 227 13.00 18.62 -35.43
N VAL A 228 13.99 17.87 -34.94
CA VAL A 228 14.59 18.07 -33.60
C VAL A 228 15.11 19.51 -33.39
N ARG A 229 15.64 20.16 -34.43
CA ARG A 229 16.04 21.59 -34.37
C ARG A 229 14.85 22.55 -34.32
N SER A 230 13.80 22.33 -35.12
CA SER A 230 12.55 23.11 -35.05
C SER A 230 11.74 22.87 -33.77
N LEU A 231 12.02 21.76 -33.08
CA LEU A 231 11.42 21.39 -31.81
C LEU A 231 12.09 22.05 -30.60
N ARG A 232 13.16 22.84 -30.79
CA ARG A 232 13.73 23.68 -29.71
C ARG A 232 12.61 24.56 -29.13
N PRO A 233 12.18 24.33 -27.88
CA PRO A 233 11.27 25.27 -27.25
C PRO A 233 12.02 26.56 -26.92
N HIS A 234 11.26 27.65 -26.74
CA HIS A 234 11.69 28.78 -25.93
C HIS A 234 10.85 28.74 -24.64
N PRO A 235 11.23 27.95 -23.61
CA PRO A 235 10.46 27.87 -22.39
C PRO A 235 10.57 29.18 -21.63
N SER A 236 9.48 29.61 -20.99
CA SER A 236 9.58 30.71 -20.02
C SER A 236 10.39 30.26 -18.79
N PRO A 237 10.93 31.18 -17.97
CA PRO A 237 11.64 30.81 -16.74
C PRO A 237 10.83 29.91 -15.80
N PHE A 238 9.49 30.06 -15.79
CA PHE A 238 8.58 29.18 -15.03
C PHE A 238 8.51 27.77 -15.63
N GLU A 239 8.51 27.62 -16.95
CA GLU A 239 8.55 26.31 -17.59
C GLU A 239 9.89 25.60 -17.38
N TRP A 240 11.01 26.34 -17.35
CA TRP A 240 12.31 25.80 -16.96
C TRP A 240 12.34 25.32 -15.52
N LEU A 241 11.80 26.10 -14.57
CA LEU A 241 11.71 25.70 -13.17
C LEU A 241 10.84 24.45 -12.96
N ALA A 242 9.67 24.40 -13.61
CA ALA A 242 8.79 23.24 -13.56
C ALA A 242 9.46 21.98 -14.17
N LEU A 243 10.14 22.13 -15.32
CA LEU A 243 10.89 21.03 -15.94
C LEU A 243 12.05 20.55 -15.06
N ALA A 244 12.81 21.47 -14.45
CA ALA A 244 13.89 21.12 -13.53
C ALA A 244 13.36 20.36 -12.30
N GLY A 245 12.23 20.76 -11.74
CA GLY A 245 11.56 20.03 -10.66
C GLY A 245 11.16 18.60 -11.06
N VAL A 246 10.47 18.45 -12.20
CA VAL A 246 10.06 17.13 -12.73
C VAL A 246 11.27 16.24 -13.03
N VAL A 247 12.35 16.78 -13.61
CA VAL A 247 13.58 16.04 -13.91
C VAL A 247 14.31 15.62 -12.62
N SER A 248 14.35 16.48 -11.60
CA SER A 248 14.94 16.11 -10.30
C SER A 248 14.17 14.98 -9.61
N ILE A 249 12.84 15.02 -9.63
CA ILE A 249 11.99 13.93 -9.11
C ILE A 249 12.23 12.65 -9.93
N ALA A 250 12.28 12.75 -11.26
CA ALA A 250 12.56 11.60 -12.12
C ALA A 250 13.92 10.95 -11.83
N VAL A 251 14.99 11.74 -11.66
CA VAL A 251 16.33 11.22 -11.31
C VAL A 251 16.30 10.47 -9.97
N LEU A 252 15.58 10.99 -8.97
CA LEU A 252 15.41 10.31 -7.68
C LEU A 252 14.57 9.03 -7.80
N VAL A 253 13.48 9.03 -8.59
CA VAL A 253 12.67 7.84 -8.86
C VAL A 253 13.50 6.75 -9.56
N PHE A 254 14.26 7.10 -10.60
CA PHE A 254 15.16 6.16 -11.29
C PHE A 254 16.29 5.64 -10.39
N TYR A 255 16.83 6.47 -9.50
CA TYR A 255 17.78 6.02 -8.48
C TYR A 255 17.14 5.00 -7.54
N GLN A 256 15.99 5.30 -6.94
CA GLN A 256 15.29 4.38 -6.05
C GLN A 256 14.92 3.07 -6.77
N ALA A 257 14.45 3.13 -8.02
CA ALA A 257 14.13 1.94 -8.81
C ALA A 257 15.33 0.99 -9.02
N THR A 258 16.57 1.50 -8.99
CA THR A 258 17.78 0.67 -9.04
C THR A 258 18.24 0.17 -7.67
N VAL A 259 18.07 0.95 -6.59
CA VAL A 259 18.63 0.63 -5.25
C VAL A 259 17.65 -0.07 -4.29
N GLU A 260 16.35 0.11 -4.47
CA GLU A 260 15.29 -0.51 -3.67
C GLU A 260 15.28 -2.05 -3.82
N ARG A 261 14.44 -2.75 -3.05
CA ARG A 261 14.25 -4.20 -3.07
C ARG A 261 12.78 -4.57 -3.15
N ILE A 262 12.52 -5.82 -3.53
CA ILE A 262 11.17 -6.39 -3.53
C ILE A 262 10.80 -6.76 -2.10
N ILE A 263 10.54 -5.74 -1.29
CA ILE A 263 10.15 -5.85 0.13
C ILE A 263 8.73 -5.31 0.38
N GLU A 264 8.12 -4.75 -0.65
CA GLU A 264 6.78 -4.20 -0.63
C GLU A 264 5.77 -5.32 -0.89
N THR A 265 4.63 -5.27 -0.18
CA THR A 265 3.70 -6.39 -0.12
C THR A 265 3.03 -6.70 -1.45
N ASP A 266 2.42 -5.74 -2.16
CA ASP A 266 1.76 -6.01 -3.46
C ASP A 266 2.78 -6.52 -4.50
N SER A 267 3.99 -5.93 -4.52
CA SER A 267 5.14 -6.37 -5.32
C SER A 267 5.50 -7.83 -5.08
N LEU A 268 5.49 -8.27 -3.81
CA LEU A 268 5.86 -9.60 -3.33
C LEU A 268 4.82 -10.70 -3.56
N ILE A 269 3.57 -10.34 -3.87
CA ILE A 269 2.43 -11.28 -3.90
C ILE A 269 1.74 -11.34 -5.26
N TYR A 270 1.86 -10.28 -6.09
CA TYR A 270 1.21 -10.17 -7.40
C TYR A 270 2.20 -10.09 -8.57
N HIS A 271 3.32 -9.40 -8.39
CA HIS A 271 4.12 -8.92 -9.54
C HIS A 271 5.44 -9.66 -9.73
N ALA A 272 6.39 -9.51 -8.80
CA ALA A 272 7.66 -10.22 -8.85
C ALA A 272 7.53 -11.76 -8.86
N PRO A 273 6.70 -12.42 -8.00
CA PRO A 273 6.58 -13.87 -8.04
C PRO A 273 5.94 -14.38 -9.34
N LEU A 274 4.95 -13.67 -9.88
CA LEU A 274 4.30 -14.05 -11.14
C LEU A 274 5.24 -13.86 -12.34
N ALA A 275 6.04 -12.78 -12.36
CA ALA A 275 7.07 -12.56 -13.38
C ALA A 275 8.15 -13.67 -13.34
N ALA A 276 8.59 -14.04 -12.14
CA ALA A 276 9.56 -15.13 -11.96
C ALA A 276 8.98 -16.50 -12.32
N LEU A 277 7.73 -16.81 -11.95
CA LEU A 277 7.06 -18.07 -12.32
C LEU A 277 6.91 -18.20 -13.84
N VAL A 278 6.44 -17.16 -14.54
CA VAL A 278 6.34 -17.20 -16.01
C VAL A 278 7.72 -17.34 -16.66
N TYR A 279 8.76 -16.69 -16.12
CA TYR A 279 10.14 -16.86 -16.58
C TYR A 279 10.67 -18.29 -16.40
N TYR A 280 10.44 -18.93 -15.25
CA TYR A 280 10.93 -20.29 -14.98
C TYR A 280 10.14 -21.39 -15.72
N HIS A 281 8.83 -21.23 -15.87
CA HIS A 281 7.94 -22.29 -16.39
C HIS A 281 7.45 -22.06 -17.82
N GLY A 282 7.72 -20.90 -18.42
CA GLY A 282 7.34 -20.57 -19.79
C GLY A 282 5.84 -20.36 -20.03
N GLY A 283 5.04 -20.23 -18.97
CA GLY A 283 3.59 -20.07 -19.06
C GLY A 283 2.96 -19.58 -17.76
N LEU A 284 1.68 -19.19 -17.83
CA LEU A 284 0.89 -18.82 -16.65
C LEU A 284 0.58 -20.07 -15.82
N PRO A 285 0.96 -20.13 -14.53
CA PRO A 285 0.64 -21.28 -13.68
C PRO A 285 -0.87 -21.38 -13.44
N TRP A 286 -1.35 -22.60 -13.20
CA TRP A 286 -2.69 -22.84 -12.69
C TRP A 286 -2.64 -22.81 -11.15
N ILE A 287 -3.19 -21.75 -10.57
CA ILE A 287 -3.32 -21.54 -9.12
C ILE A 287 -4.71 -20.98 -8.88
N VAL A 288 -5.43 -21.48 -7.87
CA VAL A 288 -6.81 -21.06 -7.55
C VAL A 288 -7.00 -20.92 -6.04
N GLY A 289 -7.82 -19.96 -5.62
CA GLY A 289 -8.21 -19.72 -4.22
C GLY A 289 -8.77 -18.30 -4.04
N GLY A 290 -9.36 -18.06 -2.86
CA GLY A 290 -10.11 -16.82 -2.60
C GLY A 290 -9.32 -15.68 -1.94
N GLY A 291 -8.20 -15.97 -1.29
CA GLY A 291 -7.46 -15.06 -0.43
C GLY A 291 -6.53 -14.07 -1.15
N VAL A 292 -5.85 -13.25 -0.36
CA VAL A 292 -4.76 -12.37 -0.82
C VAL A 292 -3.59 -13.25 -1.30
N GLY A 293 -3.11 -13.08 -2.54
CA GLY A 293 -1.86 -13.73 -2.98
C GLY A 293 -1.84 -14.20 -4.44
N LEU A 294 -1.02 -15.21 -4.72
CA LEU A 294 -1.01 -15.88 -6.04
C LEU A 294 -2.31 -16.64 -6.32
N SER A 295 -3.02 -17.12 -5.30
CA SER A 295 -4.31 -17.80 -5.42
C SER A 295 -5.37 -16.94 -6.14
N SER A 296 -5.42 -15.65 -5.82
CA SER A 296 -6.24 -14.65 -6.51
C SER A 296 -5.54 -14.05 -7.73
N SER A 297 -4.24 -13.76 -7.66
CA SER A 297 -3.56 -12.93 -8.68
C SER A 297 -2.98 -13.63 -9.89
N ALA A 298 -2.70 -14.94 -9.85
CA ALA A 298 -2.32 -15.69 -11.05
C ALA A 298 -3.41 -15.63 -12.15
N ASN A 299 -4.65 -15.33 -11.74
CA ASN A 299 -5.83 -15.18 -12.59
C ASN A 299 -6.18 -13.70 -12.87
N TYR A 300 -5.54 -12.73 -12.20
CA TYR A 300 -5.72 -11.32 -12.52
C TYR A 300 -5.05 -10.98 -13.87
N PRO A 301 -5.42 -9.90 -14.59
CA PRO A 301 -4.73 -9.51 -15.83
C PRO A 301 -3.24 -9.26 -15.59
N GLN A 302 -2.37 -9.97 -16.32
CA GLN A 302 -0.95 -10.13 -15.93
C GLN A 302 0.07 -9.18 -16.62
N ALA A 303 -0.35 -8.23 -17.48
CA ALA A 303 0.57 -7.60 -18.44
C ALA A 303 1.82 -6.96 -17.83
N PHE A 304 1.73 -6.31 -16.67
CA PHE A 304 2.88 -5.72 -16.00
C PHE A 304 3.92 -6.78 -15.55
N SER A 305 3.45 -7.88 -14.94
CA SER A 305 4.30 -9.01 -14.55
C SER A 305 4.93 -9.70 -15.77
N LEU A 306 4.21 -9.75 -16.89
CA LEU A 306 4.70 -10.32 -18.15
C LEU A 306 5.74 -9.42 -18.85
N LEU A 307 5.62 -8.10 -18.74
CA LEU A 307 6.66 -7.17 -19.16
C LEU A 307 7.94 -7.31 -18.29
N GLY A 308 7.79 -7.63 -17.00
CA GLY A 308 8.90 -8.07 -16.14
C GLY A 308 9.56 -9.36 -16.64
N ALA A 309 8.76 -10.41 -16.85
CA ALA A 309 9.24 -11.69 -17.37
C ALA A 309 9.92 -11.57 -18.76
N TYR A 310 9.48 -10.63 -19.60
CA TYR A 310 10.10 -10.30 -20.89
C TYR A 310 11.53 -9.79 -20.71
N TYR A 311 11.76 -8.86 -19.76
CA TYR A 311 13.12 -8.45 -19.42
C TYR A 311 13.93 -9.61 -18.84
N TYR A 312 13.33 -10.47 -17.99
CA TYR A 312 14.04 -11.62 -17.38
C TYR A 312 14.48 -12.64 -18.45
N ALA A 313 13.66 -12.87 -19.48
CA ALA A 313 13.97 -13.70 -20.64
C ALA A 313 15.16 -13.13 -21.45
N TRP A 314 15.21 -11.81 -21.66
CA TRP A 314 16.34 -11.13 -22.29
C TRP A 314 17.62 -11.16 -21.45
N THR A 315 17.52 -11.07 -20.12
CA THR A 315 18.68 -11.05 -19.21
C THR A 315 19.15 -12.44 -18.77
N GLY A 316 18.45 -13.51 -19.18
CA GLY A 316 18.76 -14.90 -18.80
C GLY A 316 18.70 -15.17 -17.29
N SER A 317 18.01 -14.32 -16.54
CA SER A 317 17.91 -14.38 -15.08
C SER A 317 16.81 -13.44 -14.57
N VAL A 318 16.18 -13.81 -13.45
CA VAL A 318 15.27 -12.94 -12.69
C VAL A 318 16.07 -11.74 -12.16
N ASN A 319 15.72 -10.52 -12.59
CA ASN A 319 16.36 -9.29 -12.12
C ASN A 319 15.35 -8.14 -12.02
N ASP A 320 14.82 -7.96 -10.80
CA ASP A 320 13.71 -7.04 -10.52
C ASP A 320 14.03 -5.55 -10.73
N VAL A 321 15.30 -5.19 -10.92
CA VAL A 321 15.70 -3.82 -11.28
C VAL A 321 14.97 -3.38 -12.56
N TYR A 322 14.84 -4.27 -13.55
CA TYR A 322 14.16 -3.93 -14.81
C TYR A 322 12.64 -3.82 -14.67
N LEU A 323 12.02 -4.61 -13.79
CA LEU A 323 10.59 -4.53 -13.46
C LEU A 323 10.23 -3.19 -12.77
N ARG A 324 11.11 -2.65 -11.93
CA ARG A 324 10.93 -1.32 -11.29
C ARG A 324 11.27 -0.16 -12.22
N LEU A 325 12.28 -0.32 -13.08
CA LEU A 325 12.61 0.67 -14.11
C LEU A 325 11.47 0.87 -15.13
N LEU A 326 10.69 -0.18 -15.41
CA LEU A 326 9.44 -0.07 -16.17
C LEU A 326 8.43 0.86 -15.46
N GLY A 327 8.22 0.67 -14.16
CA GLY A 327 7.37 1.55 -13.34
C GLY A 327 7.80 3.02 -13.36
N ALA A 328 9.12 3.27 -13.33
CA ALA A 328 9.72 4.60 -13.38
C ALA A 328 9.55 5.26 -14.76
N ALA A 329 9.78 4.50 -15.84
CA ALA A 329 9.55 4.96 -17.20
C ALA A 329 8.07 5.32 -17.45
N ASN A 330 7.16 4.49 -16.94
CA ASN A 330 5.71 4.72 -17.06
C ASN A 330 5.23 5.91 -16.24
N TRP A 331 5.79 6.18 -15.07
CA TRP A 331 5.55 7.42 -14.35
C TRP A 331 5.93 8.64 -15.20
N CYS A 332 7.14 8.67 -15.77
CA CYS A 332 7.56 9.75 -16.68
C CYS A 332 6.63 9.90 -17.89
N LEU A 333 6.15 8.79 -18.45
CA LEU A 333 5.21 8.79 -19.57
C LEU A 333 3.81 9.30 -19.17
N VAL A 334 3.33 9.04 -17.94
CA VAL A 334 2.11 9.66 -17.38
C VAL A 334 2.27 11.17 -17.22
N ILE A 335 3.40 11.65 -16.67
CA ILE A 335 3.64 13.08 -16.52
C ILE A 335 3.68 13.77 -17.89
N TYR A 336 4.32 13.13 -18.88
CA TYR A 336 4.35 13.63 -20.26
C TYR A 336 2.97 13.61 -20.93
N ALA A 337 2.20 12.54 -20.78
CA ALA A 337 0.82 12.46 -21.25
C ALA A 337 -0.05 13.57 -20.63
N THR A 338 0.08 13.80 -19.33
CA THR A 338 -0.63 14.86 -18.59
C THR A 338 -0.30 16.26 -19.15
N PHE A 339 0.98 16.53 -19.47
CA PHE A 339 1.38 17.74 -20.18
C PHE A 339 0.68 17.86 -21.55
N LEU A 340 0.71 16.81 -22.38
CA LEU A 340 0.13 16.82 -23.73
C LEU A 340 -1.39 17.01 -23.69
N ILE A 341 -2.10 16.33 -22.78
CA ILE A 341 -3.55 16.47 -22.59
C ILE A 341 -3.88 17.89 -22.10
N GLY A 342 -3.24 18.38 -21.03
CA GLY A 342 -3.49 19.73 -20.50
C GLY A 342 -3.20 20.83 -21.53
N ARG A 343 -2.10 20.66 -22.31
CA ARG A 343 -1.75 21.51 -23.46
C ARG A 343 -2.86 21.54 -24.51
N ARG A 344 -3.43 20.37 -24.84
CA ARG A 344 -4.51 20.21 -25.85
C ARG A 344 -5.84 20.78 -25.37
N LEU A 345 -6.17 20.64 -24.09
CA LEU A 345 -7.45 21.06 -23.51
C LEU A 345 -7.51 22.54 -23.12
N ALA A 346 -6.41 23.13 -22.63
CA ALA A 346 -6.39 24.51 -22.12
C ALA A 346 -5.11 25.31 -22.44
N GLY A 347 -4.24 24.81 -23.32
CA GLY A 347 -3.03 25.50 -23.78
C GLY A 347 -1.78 25.20 -22.93
N ARG A 348 -0.60 25.50 -23.50
CA ARG A 348 0.71 25.09 -22.95
C ARG A 348 0.91 25.37 -21.45
N PRO A 349 0.57 26.55 -20.88
CA PRO A 349 0.74 26.81 -19.44
C PRO A 349 -0.10 25.91 -18.53
N HIS A 350 -1.32 25.53 -18.95
CA HIS A 350 -2.14 24.56 -18.22
C HIS A 350 -1.53 23.15 -18.27
N GLY A 351 -0.96 22.76 -19.41
CA GLY A 351 -0.22 21.50 -19.54
C GLY A 351 0.99 21.41 -18.61
N VAL A 352 1.80 22.47 -18.53
CA VAL A 352 2.98 22.53 -17.65
C VAL A 352 2.57 22.48 -16.18
N LEU A 353 1.54 23.25 -15.78
CA LEU A 353 1.05 23.22 -14.40
C LEU A 353 0.45 21.85 -14.03
N ALA A 354 -0.36 21.24 -14.90
CA ALA A 354 -0.93 19.92 -14.65
C ALA A 354 0.14 18.83 -14.53
N ALA A 355 1.15 18.82 -15.40
CA ALA A 355 2.26 17.88 -15.30
C ALA A 355 3.08 18.06 -14.01
N GLY A 356 3.35 19.31 -13.60
CA GLY A 356 3.98 19.61 -12.31
C GLY A 356 3.15 19.13 -11.12
N LEU A 357 1.85 19.42 -11.10
CA LEU A 357 0.94 18.98 -10.03
C LEU A 357 0.82 17.45 -9.92
N ALA A 358 0.83 16.74 -11.05
CA ALA A 358 0.83 15.26 -11.07
C ALA A 358 2.17 14.67 -10.59
N ALA A 359 3.30 15.30 -10.97
CA ALA A 359 4.63 14.85 -10.56
C ALA A 359 4.93 15.08 -9.07
N LEU A 360 4.14 15.91 -8.38
CA LEU A 360 4.27 16.22 -6.96
C LEU A 360 3.45 15.30 -6.05
N VAL A 361 2.64 14.37 -6.59
CA VAL A 361 1.77 13.51 -5.76
C VAL A 361 2.60 12.46 -5.02
N PRO A 362 2.71 12.50 -3.68
CA PRO A 362 3.68 11.68 -2.94
C PRO A 362 3.52 10.18 -3.19
N SER A 363 2.31 9.64 -3.04
CA SER A 363 2.07 8.20 -3.25
C SER A 363 2.35 7.76 -4.69
N PHE A 364 2.11 8.62 -5.69
CA PHE A 364 2.38 8.32 -7.09
C PHE A 364 3.89 8.37 -7.42
N VAL A 365 4.67 9.18 -6.69
CA VAL A 365 6.14 9.14 -6.73
C VAL A 365 6.67 7.89 -6.01
N SER A 366 6.10 7.52 -4.85
CA SER A 366 6.48 6.29 -4.15
C SER A 366 6.25 5.04 -5.01
N TYR A 367 5.07 4.90 -5.60
CA TYR A 367 4.73 3.76 -6.48
C TYR A 367 5.39 3.83 -7.87
N ALA A 368 6.21 4.86 -8.16
CA ALA A 368 6.99 4.94 -9.40
C ALA A 368 8.30 4.13 -9.38
N PHE A 369 8.79 3.73 -8.20
CA PHE A 369 10.00 2.92 -8.06
C PHE A 369 9.76 1.54 -7.42
N LEU A 370 8.51 1.24 -7.07
CA LEU A 370 8.07 -0.07 -6.60
C LEU A 370 7.78 -1.00 -7.79
N ALA A 371 7.74 -2.31 -7.56
CA ALA A 371 7.49 -3.29 -8.62
C ALA A 371 5.98 -3.57 -8.75
N THR A 372 5.20 -2.53 -9.04
CA THR A 372 3.74 -2.61 -9.06
C THR A 372 3.11 -1.99 -10.31
N GLN A 373 1.92 -2.48 -10.67
CA GLN A 373 1.23 -2.22 -11.95
C GLN A 373 0.70 -0.79 -12.16
N GLU A 374 0.68 0.05 -11.13
CA GLU A 374 -0.12 1.28 -11.07
C GLU A 374 0.29 2.33 -12.10
N THR A 375 1.59 2.62 -12.25
CA THR A 375 2.04 3.65 -13.20
C THR A 375 1.82 3.21 -14.64
N THR A 376 2.01 1.92 -14.93
CA THR A 376 1.69 1.24 -16.19
C THR A 376 0.21 1.35 -16.54
N LEU A 377 -0.66 1.08 -15.57
CA LEU A 377 -2.11 1.19 -15.71
C LEU A 377 -2.57 2.64 -15.98
N VAL A 378 -2.04 3.61 -15.24
CA VAL A 378 -2.32 5.03 -15.44
C VAL A 378 -1.73 5.55 -16.76
N MET A 379 -0.58 5.02 -17.20
CA MET A 379 0.05 5.32 -18.50
C MET A 379 -0.87 4.94 -19.65
N PHE A 380 -1.37 3.70 -19.66
CA PHE A 380 -2.32 3.23 -20.66
C PHE A 380 -3.62 4.05 -20.66
N GLY A 381 -4.19 4.35 -19.48
CA GLY A 381 -5.38 5.19 -19.36
C GLY A 381 -5.19 6.62 -19.89
N ALA A 382 -4.08 7.27 -19.54
CA ALA A 382 -3.76 8.64 -19.96
C ALA A 382 -3.51 8.74 -21.47
N LEU A 383 -2.71 7.83 -22.04
CA LEU A 383 -2.46 7.81 -23.48
C LEU A 383 -3.71 7.40 -24.28
N GLY A 384 -4.53 6.48 -23.75
CA GLY A 384 -5.83 6.12 -24.32
C GLY A 384 -6.78 7.31 -24.39
N PHE A 385 -6.84 8.14 -23.34
CA PHE A 385 -7.60 9.40 -23.34
C PHE A 385 -7.04 10.42 -24.35
N LEU A 386 -5.71 10.58 -24.42
CA LEU A 386 -5.08 11.46 -25.41
C LEU A 386 -5.41 11.02 -26.85
N ALA A 387 -5.37 9.71 -27.13
CA ALA A 387 -5.77 9.14 -28.42
C ALA A 387 -7.25 9.39 -28.72
N LEU A 388 -8.15 9.21 -27.75
CA LEU A 388 -9.57 9.51 -27.88
C LEU A 388 -9.80 10.99 -28.25
N LEU A 389 -9.13 11.93 -27.58
CA LEU A 389 -9.16 13.37 -27.89
C LEU A 389 -8.58 13.74 -29.28
N LYS A 390 -7.91 12.80 -29.96
CA LYS A 390 -7.51 12.93 -31.37
C LYS A 390 -8.47 12.21 -32.31
N ALA A 391 -9.00 11.05 -31.94
CA ALA A 391 -9.99 10.32 -32.71
C ALA A 391 -11.27 11.14 -32.95
N THR A 392 -11.80 11.77 -31.89
CA THR A 392 -13.01 12.60 -31.94
C THR A 392 -12.80 13.95 -32.63
N HIS A 393 -11.57 14.45 -32.69
CA HIS A 393 -11.23 15.76 -33.27
C HIS A 393 -10.71 15.67 -34.71
N ALA A 394 -9.70 14.85 -34.96
CA ALA A 394 -9.03 14.74 -36.26
C ALA A 394 -9.77 13.81 -37.24
N LYS A 395 -10.81 13.09 -36.78
CA LYS A 395 -11.63 12.13 -37.55
C LYS A 395 -10.87 10.95 -38.18
N GLN A 396 -9.55 10.86 -38.04
CA GLN A 396 -8.72 9.76 -38.55
C GLN A 396 -8.98 8.44 -37.78
N PRO A 397 -9.04 7.28 -38.46
CA PRO A 397 -9.28 5.99 -37.80
C PRO A 397 -8.10 5.53 -36.93
N GLY A 398 -6.86 5.85 -37.30
CA GLY A 398 -5.66 5.42 -36.56
C GLY A 398 -5.69 5.78 -35.08
N TYR A 399 -6.15 6.99 -34.71
CA TYR A 399 -6.26 7.38 -33.30
C TYR A 399 -7.35 6.62 -32.53
N ALA A 400 -8.37 6.09 -33.20
CA ALA A 400 -9.34 5.20 -32.55
C ALA A 400 -8.76 3.80 -32.32
N ILE A 401 -7.96 3.29 -33.27
CA ILE A 401 -7.23 2.02 -33.12
C ILE A 401 -6.19 2.13 -31.99
N VAL A 402 -5.40 3.20 -31.97
CA VAL A 402 -4.44 3.47 -30.88
C VAL A 402 -5.13 3.65 -29.53
N GLY A 403 -6.26 4.39 -29.48
CA GLY A 403 -7.05 4.52 -28.26
C GLY A 403 -7.59 3.19 -27.75
N GLY A 404 -8.06 2.32 -28.65
CA GLY A 404 -8.47 0.97 -28.31
C GLY A 404 -7.33 0.08 -27.83
N LEU A 405 -6.17 0.08 -28.52
CA LEU A 405 -4.97 -0.67 -28.12
C LEU A 405 -4.51 -0.31 -26.71
N LEU A 406 -4.45 1.00 -26.40
CA LEU A 406 -3.99 1.48 -25.10
C LEU A 406 -5.01 1.19 -23.99
N LEU A 407 -6.32 1.40 -24.22
CA LEU A 407 -7.35 1.06 -23.23
C LEU A 407 -7.51 -0.46 -23.05
N GLY A 408 -7.23 -1.25 -24.08
CA GLY A 408 -7.08 -2.70 -23.98
C GLY A 408 -5.84 -3.08 -23.14
N GLY A 409 -4.71 -2.40 -23.34
CA GLY A 409 -3.50 -2.55 -22.51
C GLY A 409 -3.74 -2.26 -21.02
N ALA A 410 -4.55 -1.25 -20.70
CA ALA A 410 -5.02 -1.02 -19.33
C ALA A 410 -5.80 -2.23 -18.78
N ALA A 411 -6.75 -2.77 -19.55
CA ALA A 411 -7.55 -3.93 -19.16
C ALA A 411 -6.76 -5.26 -19.10
N LEU A 412 -5.64 -5.37 -19.83
CA LEU A 412 -4.63 -6.44 -19.71
C LEU A 412 -3.71 -6.26 -18.49
N THR A 413 -3.60 -5.04 -17.97
CA THR A 413 -2.75 -4.70 -16.81
C THR A 413 -3.48 -4.92 -15.49
N SER A 414 -4.79 -4.67 -15.42
CA SER A 414 -5.58 -4.81 -14.20
C SER A 414 -7.09 -4.83 -14.49
N TYR A 415 -7.91 -5.44 -13.63
CA TYR A 415 -9.38 -5.26 -13.67
C TYR A 415 -9.79 -3.79 -13.50
N GLN A 416 -8.99 -2.98 -12.79
CA GLN A 416 -9.17 -1.53 -12.71
C GLN A 416 -9.07 -0.84 -14.09
N GLY A 417 -8.41 -1.46 -15.08
CA GLY A 417 -8.33 -0.95 -16.45
C GLY A 417 -9.68 -0.89 -17.16
N LEU A 418 -10.63 -1.75 -16.78
CA LEU A 418 -12.02 -1.66 -17.24
C LEU A 418 -12.67 -0.33 -16.87
N TYR A 419 -12.24 0.31 -15.76
CA TYR A 419 -12.77 1.61 -15.36
C TYR A 419 -12.44 2.72 -16.37
N PHE A 420 -11.38 2.60 -17.19
CA PHE A 420 -11.13 3.52 -18.30
C PHE A 420 -11.92 3.21 -19.57
N VAL A 421 -12.49 2.01 -19.71
CA VAL A 421 -13.41 1.64 -20.80
C VAL A 421 -14.81 2.21 -20.55
N LEU A 422 -15.27 2.22 -19.30
CA LEU A 422 -16.60 2.75 -18.91
C LEU A 422 -16.86 4.21 -19.37
N PRO A 423 -15.93 5.18 -19.25
CA PRO A 423 -16.05 6.51 -19.86
C PRO A 423 -16.31 6.49 -21.36
N VAL A 424 -15.73 5.54 -22.11
CA VAL A 424 -15.93 5.42 -23.56
C VAL A 424 -17.33 4.87 -23.86
N VAL A 425 -17.81 3.91 -23.07
CA VAL A 425 -19.20 3.41 -23.14
C VAL A 425 -20.19 4.55 -22.82
N ALA A 426 -19.94 5.34 -21.78
CA ALA A 426 -20.76 6.50 -21.42
C ALA A 426 -20.78 7.56 -22.52
N LEU A 427 -19.61 7.92 -23.09
CA LEU A 427 -19.51 8.84 -24.22
C LEU A 427 -20.23 8.32 -25.46
N TYR A 428 -20.14 7.01 -25.75
CA TYR A 428 -20.86 6.37 -26.85
C TYR A 428 -22.38 6.43 -26.62
N GLY A 429 -22.86 6.10 -25.42
CA GLY A 429 -24.26 6.21 -25.03
C GLY A 429 -24.81 7.64 -25.15
N ILE A 430 -24.07 8.64 -24.65
CA ILE A 430 -24.42 10.07 -24.80
C ILE A 430 -24.47 10.46 -26.29
N ALA A 431 -23.54 9.98 -27.11
CA ALA A 431 -23.52 10.24 -28.54
C ALA A 431 -24.64 9.51 -29.31
N LEU A 432 -25.12 8.36 -28.83
CA LEU A 432 -26.33 7.70 -29.33
C LEU A 432 -27.61 8.45 -28.93
N LEU A 433 -27.76 8.85 -27.67
CA LEU A 433 -28.92 9.61 -27.20
C LEU A 433 -29.08 10.95 -27.95
N ARG A 434 -27.97 11.62 -28.27
CA ARG A 434 -27.95 12.81 -29.13
C ARG A 434 -28.45 12.57 -30.56
N ARG A 435 -28.39 11.33 -31.08
CA ARG A 435 -28.93 10.99 -32.41
C ARG A 435 -30.45 10.88 -32.43
N LEU A 436 -31.10 10.53 -31.30
CA LEU A 436 -32.56 10.35 -31.24
C LEU A 436 -33.33 11.66 -31.53
N ASN A 437 -32.69 12.81 -31.36
CA ASN A 437 -33.26 14.14 -31.66
C ASN A 437 -32.92 14.68 -33.07
N VAL A 438 -32.22 13.94 -33.94
CA VAL A 438 -31.72 14.46 -35.23
C VAL A 438 -31.99 13.51 -36.39
N ARG A 439 -32.45 14.04 -37.53
CA ARG A 439 -32.80 13.26 -38.74
C ARG A 439 -31.65 12.37 -39.24
N LEU A 440 -32.04 11.21 -39.77
CA LEU A 440 -31.18 10.05 -40.10
C LEU A 440 -29.98 10.35 -41.01
N GLN A 441 -29.98 11.42 -41.81
CA GLN A 441 -28.83 11.81 -42.63
C GLN A 441 -27.58 12.21 -41.81
N ALA A 442 -27.73 12.54 -40.52
CA ALA A 442 -26.60 12.76 -39.61
C ALA A 442 -25.89 11.47 -39.15
N PHE A 443 -26.40 10.28 -39.49
CA PHE A 443 -25.91 8.99 -39.00
C PHE A 443 -24.42 8.73 -39.32
N LEU A 444 -23.92 9.26 -40.43
CA LEU A 444 -22.52 9.15 -40.89
C LEU A 444 -21.53 10.13 -40.20
N GLN A 445 -21.93 10.87 -39.17
CA GLN A 445 -20.97 11.61 -38.35
C GLN A 445 -19.95 10.65 -37.71
N ALA A 446 -18.66 10.92 -37.90
CA ALA A 446 -17.59 9.97 -37.59
C ALA A 446 -17.42 9.65 -36.09
N GLU A 447 -17.85 10.53 -35.18
CA GLU A 447 -17.50 10.46 -33.75
C GLU A 447 -17.98 9.17 -33.05
N PRO A 448 -19.26 8.72 -33.16
CA PRO A 448 -19.70 7.49 -32.52
C PRO A 448 -19.10 6.23 -33.16
N LEU A 449 -18.74 6.29 -34.46
CA LEU A 449 -18.02 5.21 -35.13
C LEU A 449 -16.56 5.11 -34.64
N ARG A 450 -15.92 6.23 -34.28
CA ARG A 450 -14.60 6.21 -33.61
C ARG A 450 -14.70 5.69 -32.18
N LEU A 451 -15.75 6.05 -31.43
CA LEU A 451 -15.98 5.50 -30.09
C LEU A 451 -16.25 3.98 -30.13
N LEU A 452 -17.09 3.51 -31.05
CA LEU A 452 -17.32 2.09 -31.27
C LEU A 452 -16.04 1.34 -31.68
N LEU A 453 -15.20 1.94 -32.54
CA LEU A 453 -13.92 1.34 -32.93
C LEU A 453 -12.91 1.28 -31.77
N ILE A 454 -12.89 2.29 -30.88
CA ILE A 454 -12.11 2.24 -29.63
C ILE A 454 -12.60 1.07 -28.77
N LEU A 455 -13.92 0.94 -28.56
CA LEU A 455 -14.49 -0.14 -27.76
C LEU A 455 -14.19 -1.53 -28.35
N LEU A 456 -14.39 -1.74 -29.65
CA LEU A 456 -14.12 -3.03 -30.30
C LEU A 456 -12.65 -3.45 -30.20
N VAL A 457 -11.71 -2.52 -30.40
CA VAL A 457 -10.27 -2.82 -30.29
C VAL A 457 -9.84 -2.99 -28.83
N ALA A 458 -10.39 -2.20 -27.90
CA ALA A 458 -10.14 -2.36 -26.46
C ALA A 458 -10.66 -3.70 -25.93
N THR A 459 -11.85 -4.14 -26.36
CA THR A 459 -12.37 -5.48 -26.04
C THR A 459 -11.49 -6.57 -26.65
N LEU A 460 -11.15 -6.50 -27.95
CA LEU A 460 -10.30 -7.51 -28.60
C LEU A 460 -8.97 -7.70 -27.86
N VAL A 461 -8.24 -6.60 -27.64
CA VAL A 461 -6.94 -6.60 -26.96
C VAL A 461 -7.07 -6.98 -25.47
N GLY A 462 -8.02 -6.37 -24.76
CA GLY A 462 -8.22 -6.55 -23.33
C GLY A 462 -8.75 -7.93 -22.93
N SER A 463 -9.51 -8.60 -23.80
CA SER A 463 -10.29 -9.81 -23.47
C SER A 463 -9.49 -11.04 -23.04
N ALA A 464 -8.19 -11.14 -23.38
CA ALA A 464 -7.42 -12.38 -23.23
C ALA A 464 -7.48 -13.05 -21.82
N PRO A 465 -7.17 -12.35 -20.69
CA PRO A 465 -7.29 -12.95 -19.36
C PRO A 465 -8.74 -13.27 -18.96
N TYR A 466 -9.71 -12.43 -19.33
CA TYR A 466 -11.13 -12.66 -19.03
C TYR A 466 -11.69 -13.89 -19.74
N VAL A 467 -11.32 -14.10 -21.02
CA VAL A 467 -11.70 -15.28 -21.81
C VAL A 467 -11.01 -16.53 -21.26
N ARG A 468 -9.72 -16.45 -20.92
CA ARG A 468 -9.00 -17.53 -20.20
C ARG A 468 -9.73 -17.91 -18.91
N ASN A 469 -10.06 -16.96 -18.06
CA ASN A 469 -10.70 -17.23 -16.77
C ASN A 469 -12.13 -17.78 -16.94
N TRP A 470 -12.89 -17.32 -17.93
CA TRP A 470 -14.18 -17.93 -18.24
C TRP A 470 -14.03 -19.41 -18.65
N ILE A 471 -13.07 -19.73 -19.53
CA ILE A 471 -12.81 -21.09 -20.01
C ILE A 471 -12.26 -22.01 -18.90
N LEU A 472 -11.29 -21.54 -18.11
CA LEU A 472 -10.61 -22.36 -17.10
C LEU A 472 -11.32 -22.39 -15.75
N LEU A 473 -11.99 -21.31 -15.36
CA LEU A 473 -12.50 -21.07 -14.00
C LEU A 473 -14.02 -20.87 -13.94
N GLY A 474 -14.72 -20.77 -15.08
CA GLY A 474 -16.17 -20.49 -15.13
C GLY A 474 -16.56 -19.04 -14.84
N ASP A 475 -15.60 -18.19 -14.45
CA ASP A 475 -15.82 -16.80 -14.04
C ASP A 475 -14.79 -15.87 -14.71
N PRO A 476 -15.19 -14.96 -15.62
CA PRO A 476 -14.28 -14.03 -16.29
C PRO A 476 -13.69 -12.94 -15.36
N LEU A 477 -14.25 -12.71 -14.17
CA LEU A 477 -13.80 -11.69 -13.21
C LEU A 477 -13.13 -12.28 -11.95
N TYR A 478 -12.86 -13.58 -11.97
CA TYR A 478 -12.27 -14.34 -10.86
C TYR A 478 -11.11 -13.61 -10.17
N PRO A 479 -11.05 -13.56 -8.82
CA PRO A 479 -12.07 -14.02 -7.85
C PRO A 479 -13.10 -12.93 -7.46
N PHE A 480 -13.07 -11.75 -8.10
CA PHE A 480 -13.88 -10.59 -7.70
C PHE A 480 -15.29 -10.64 -8.31
N TYR A 481 -16.24 -9.93 -7.70
CA TYR A 481 -17.65 -9.89 -8.13
C TYR A 481 -18.37 -11.27 -8.13
N ARG A 482 -17.93 -12.17 -7.24
CA ARG A 482 -18.56 -13.47 -6.96
C ARG A 482 -20.09 -13.32 -6.87
N GLY A 483 -20.82 -14.18 -7.59
CA GLY A 483 -22.28 -14.15 -7.68
C GLY A 483 -22.83 -13.50 -8.95
N LEU A 484 -22.02 -12.76 -9.72
CA LEU A 484 -22.33 -12.46 -11.12
C LEU A 484 -22.12 -13.69 -12.02
N PHE A 485 -21.09 -14.48 -11.70
CA PHE A 485 -20.73 -15.74 -12.34
C PHE A 485 -20.47 -16.81 -11.27
N SER A 486 -20.45 -18.07 -11.70
CA SER A 486 -20.25 -19.24 -10.83
C SER A 486 -18.94 -19.96 -11.17
N SER A 487 -17.92 -19.79 -10.32
CA SER A 487 -16.71 -20.62 -10.38
C SER A 487 -16.85 -21.86 -9.49
N PRO A 488 -16.51 -23.07 -9.96
CA PRO A 488 -16.44 -24.25 -9.10
C PRO A 488 -15.23 -24.22 -8.16
N TYR A 489 -14.26 -23.32 -8.38
CA TYR A 489 -13.00 -23.21 -7.63
C TYR A 489 -13.01 -22.12 -6.54
N LEU A 490 -14.18 -21.58 -6.20
CA LEU A 490 -14.38 -20.65 -5.08
C LEU A 490 -15.38 -21.24 -4.10
N SER A 491 -14.86 -21.87 -3.04
CA SER A 491 -15.69 -22.30 -1.91
C SER A 491 -16.51 -21.11 -1.39
N PRO A 492 -17.83 -21.26 -1.20
CA PRO A 492 -18.65 -20.21 -0.61
C PRO A 492 -18.15 -19.71 0.75
N THR A 493 -17.49 -20.60 1.49
CA THR A 493 -17.01 -20.44 2.86
C THR A 493 -15.66 -19.72 2.89
N THR A 494 -14.62 -20.25 2.21
CA THR A 494 -13.26 -19.67 2.29
C THR A 494 -13.22 -18.25 1.71
N MET A 495 -13.92 -18.02 0.59
CA MET A 495 -14.07 -16.69 -0.01
C MET A 495 -14.81 -15.70 0.91
N GLY A 496 -15.71 -16.19 1.77
CA GLY A 496 -16.40 -15.35 2.76
C GLY A 496 -15.44 -14.74 3.79
N PHE A 497 -14.44 -15.50 4.24
CA PHE A 497 -13.40 -15.00 5.15
C PHE A 497 -12.40 -14.10 4.42
N ALA A 498 -12.02 -14.44 3.18
CA ALA A 498 -11.17 -13.60 2.35
C ALA A 498 -11.77 -12.20 2.11
N GLU A 499 -13.08 -12.09 1.82
CA GLU A 499 -13.77 -10.80 1.70
C GLU A 499 -13.76 -9.98 3.00
N MET A 500 -13.82 -10.63 4.17
CA MET A 500 -13.71 -9.94 5.46
C MET A 500 -12.30 -9.39 5.69
N GLU A 501 -11.27 -10.18 5.37
CA GLU A 501 -9.86 -9.75 5.44
C GLU A 501 -9.58 -8.60 4.46
N TRP A 502 -10.06 -8.67 3.22
CA TRP A 502 -9.92 -7.59 2.24
C TRP A 502 -10.59 -6.29 2.68
N ARG A 503 -11.80 -6.36 3.25
CA ARG A 503 -12.51 -5.19 3.78
C ARG A 503 -11.82 -4.62 5.02
N SER A 504 -11.29 -5.47 5.90
CA SER A 504 -10.50 -5.05 7.06
C SER A 504 -9.26 -4.25 6.63
N VAL A 505 -8.48 -4.77 5.67
CA VAL A 505 -7.32 -4.07 5.12
C VAL A 505 -7.74 -2.76 4.44
N ALA A 506 -8.74 -2.78 3.55
CA ALA A 506 -9.15 -1.58 2.81
C ALA A 506 -9.63 -0.43 3.72
N LEU A 507 -10.23 -0.74 4.87
CA LEU A 507 -10.60 0.24 5.90
C LEU A 507 -9.38 0.78 6.64
N ASP A 508 -8.48 -0.08 7.14
CA ASP A 508 -7.27 0.34 7.86
C ASP A 508 -6.37 1.24 6.99
N LEU A 509 -6.25 0.91 5.70
CA LEU A 509 -5.54 1.72 4.69
C LEU A 509 -6.18 3.10 4.46
N ALA A 510 -7.47 3.26 4.71
CA ALA A 510 -8.19 4.52 4.54
C ALA A 510 -8.13 5.40 5.79
N SER A 511 -8.23 4.84 6.99
CA SER A 511 -8.19 5.58 8.27
C SER A 511 -6.82 5.63 8.97
N SER A 512 -5.78 5.01 8.41
CA SER A 512 -4.44 4.89 9.03
C SER A 512 -4.49 4.31 10.45
N GLY A 513 -5.27 3.24 10.61
CA GLY A 513 -5.64 2.64 11.89
C GLY A 513 -7.11 2.17 11.88
N PRO A 514 -7.55 1.38 12.89
CA PRO A 514 -8.83 0.65 12.89
C PRO A 514 -10.05 1.53 13.25
N LEU A 515 -10.11 2.78 12.78
CA LEU A 515 -11.06 3.80 13.25
C LEU A 515 -12.01 4.37 12.17
N ALA A 516 -12.04 3.81 10.95
CA ALA A 516 -13.10 4.09 9.97
C ALA A 516 -14.43 3.46 10.41
N THR A 517 -15.17 4.13 11.28
CA THR A 517 -16.46 3.66 11.81
C THR A 517 -17.62 3.71 10.80
N SER A 518 -17.49 4.46 9.71
CA SER A 518 -18.53 4.64 8.70
C SER A 518 -17.97 4.92 7.30
N TYR A 519 -18.83 4.75 6.30
CA TYR A 519 -18.55 5.15 4.91
C TYR A 519 -18.33 6.68 4.76
N TRP A 520 -18.87 7.50 5.66
CA TRP A 520 -18.61 8.94 5.67
C TRP A 520 -17.21 9.27 6.18
N ASP A 521 -16.71 8.52 7.17
CA ASP A 521 -15.32 8.63 7.62
C ASP A 521 -14.36 8.25 6.48
N PHE A 522 -14.65 7.17 5.75
CA PHE A 522 -13.92 6.78 4.55
C PHE A 522 -13.90 7.91 3.50
N LEU A 523 -15.05 8.50 3.15
CA LEU A 523 -15.13 9.59 2.17
C LEU A 523 -14.40 10.87 2.63
N PHE A 524 -14.44 11.20 3.93
CA PHE A 524 -13.71 12.34 4.48
C PHE A 524 -12.20 12.13 4.43
N GLN A 525 -11.72 10.96 4.85
CA GLN A 525 -10.31 10.58 4.76
C GLN A 525 -9.85 10.54 3.30
N PHE A 526 -10.62 9.92 2.40
CA PHE A 526 -10.38 9.89 0.95
C PHE A 526 -10.17 11.29 0.36
N GLY A 527 -11.01 12.26 0.73
CA GLY A 527 -10.88 13.66 0.27
C GLY A 527 -9.71 14.42 0.87
N THR A 528 -9.23 14.05 2.06
CA THR A 528 -8.23 14.82 2.83
C THR A 528 -6.85 14.16 2.95
N ASN A 529 -6.71 12.88 2.56
CA ASN A 529 -5.49 12.10 2.76
C ASN A 529 -4.28 12.79 2.08
N PRO A 530 -3.18 13.05 2.82
CA PRO A 530 -2.02 13.76 2.29
C PRO A 530 -1.32 13.04 1.14
N SER A 531 -1.52 11.72 0.99
CA SER A 531 -0.97 10.88 -0.09
C SER A 531 -1.36 11.32 -1.50
N PHE A 532 -2.45 12.08 -1.64
CA PHE A 532 -2.92 12.62 -2.91
C PHE A 532 -2.78 14.14 -3.02
N ALA A 533 -2.20 14.83 -2.02
CA ALA A 533 -1.88 16.25 -2.15
C ALA A 533 -0.87 16.44 -3.31
N PRO A 534 -0.95 17.52 -4.12
CA PRO A 534 -1.90 18.64 -4.06
C PRO A 534 -3.26 18.36 -4.73
N LEU A 535 -3.49 17.15 -5.26
CA LEU A 535 -4.69 16.78 -6.02
C LEU A 535 -5.89 16.39 -5.16
N SER A 536 -5.71 16.17 -3.84
CA SER A 536 -6.78 16.00 -2.85
C SER A 536 -7.86 17.08 -2.94
N LEU A 537 -7.49 18.30 -3.33
CA LEU A 537 -8.39 19.40 -3.66
C LEU A 537 -9.47 19.08 -4.71
N ALA A 538 -9.25 18.17 -5.66
CA ALA A 538 -10.26 17.74 -6.63
C ALA A 538 -11.27 16.71 -6.08
N PHE A 539 -10.88 16.02 -5.00
CA PHE A 539 -11.70 15.04 -4.30
C PHE A 539 -12.49 15.70 -3.16
N ALA A 540 -11.88 16.66 -2.44
CA ALA A 540 -12.52 17.45 -1.39
C ALA A 540 -13.40 18.60 -1.91
N VAL A 541 -12.94 19.38 -2.91
CA VAL A 541 -13.81 20.33 -3.63
C VAL A 541 -14.40 19.57 -4.81
N PRO A 542 -15.72 19.35 -4.87
CA PRO A 542 -16.29 18.56 -5.95
C PRO A 542 -15.94 19.16 -7.31
N ALA A 543 -15.30 18.37 -8.18
CA ALA A 543 -14.87 18.81 -9.49
C ALA A 543 -16.01 19.40 -10.36
N PHE A 544 -17.29 19.11 -10.02
CA PHE A 544 -18.46 19.69 -10.67
C PHE A 544 -18.63 21.20 -10.43
N LEU A 545 -18.02 21.76 -9.37
CA LEU A 545 -17.96 23.21 -9.14
C LEU A 545 -16.84 23.87 -9.97
N ILE A 546 -15.75 23.15 -10.20
CA ILE A 546 -14.53 23.66 -10.85
C ILE A 546 -14.64 23.60 -12.38
N LEU A 547 -15.09 22.45 -12.92
CA LEU A 547 -15.18 22.20 -14.36
C LEU A 547 -16.01 23.24 -15.14
N PRO A 548 -17.14 23.79 -14.62
CA PRO A 548 -17.86 24.88 -15.26
C PRO A 548 -17.03 26.17 -15.38
N ALA A 549 -16.36 26.62 -14.31
CA ALA A 549 -15.62 27.88 -14.26
C ALA A 549 -14.25 27.87 -14.98
N ALA A 550 -13.66 26.68 -15.17
CA ALA A 550 -12.40 26.51 -15.89
C ALA A 550 -12.55 26.77 -17.40
N LYS A 551 -11.60 27.47 -18.03
CA LYS A 551 -11.55 27.66 -19.51
C LYS A 551 -10.94 26.45 -20.22
N ILE A 552 -11.53 25.28 -19.97
CA ILE A 552 -11.15 23.97 -20.54
C ILE A 552 -12.02 23.65 -21.76
N ARG A 553 -11.41 23.21 -22.87
CA ARG A 553 -12.09 22.63 -24.05
C ARG A 553 -12.43 21.15 -23.80
N ARG A 554 -13.36 20.55 -24.56
CA ARG A 554 -13.70 19.11 -24.46
C ARG A 554 -14.00 18.67 -23.01
N LYS A 555 -14.82 19.47 -22.31
CA LYS A 555 -15.16 19.28 -20.89
C LYS A 555 -15.93 17.99 -20.62
N LEU A 556 -16.74 17.53 -21.58
CA LEU A 556 -17.55 16.33 -21.43
C LEU A 556 -16.67 15.09 -21.34
N GLU A 557 -15.67 14.99 -22.21
CA GLU A 557 -14.73 13.88 -22.27
C GLU A 557 -13.90 13.81 -20.99
N LEU A 558 -13.38 14.95 -20.52
CA LEU A 558 -12.68 15.04 -19.24
C LEU A 558 -13.59 14.70 -18.05
N ALA A 559 -14.85 15.17 -18.05
CA ALA A 559 -15.82 14.86 -17.01
C ALA A 559 -16.21 13.37 -16.98
N CYS A 560 -16.35 12.72 -18.14
CA CYS A 560 -16.60 11.27 -18.21
C CYS A 560 -15.40 10.48 -17.64
N PHE A 561 -14.16 10.81 -18.05
CA PHE A 561 -12.96 10.14 -17.51
C PHE A 561 -12.71 10.44 -16.03
N TYR A 562 -13.21 11.55 -15.51
CA TYR A 562 -13.17 11.85 -14.08
C TYR A 562 -14.28 11.12 -13.29
N PHE A 563 -15.55 11.43 -13.57
CA PHE A 563 -16.67 10.99 -12.74
C PHE A 563 -17.07 9.53 -12.94
N VAL A 564 -16.90 8.96 -14.13
CA VAL A 564 -17.26 7.54 -14.37
C VAL A 564 -16.22 6.62 -13.74
N VAL A 565 -14.92 6.99 -13.81
CA VAL A 565 -13.85 6.27 -13.09
C VAL A 565 -14.05 6.40 -11.56
N LEU A 566 -14.31 7.62 -11.06
CA LEU A 566 -14.59 7.83 -9.63
C LEU A 566 -15.82 7.04 -9.15
N ALA A 567 -16.90 7.01 -9.94
CA ALA A 567 -18.09 6.22 -9.63
C ALA A 567 -17.80 4.71 -9.64
N ALA A 568 -16.97 4.21 -10.58
CA ALA A 568 -16.57 2.81 -10.63
C ALA A 568 -15.70 2.41 -9.42
N ILE A 569 -14.81 3.30 -8.95
CA ILE A 569 -14.02 3.11 -7.72
C ILE A 569 -14.94 3.00 -6.50
N LEU A 570 -15.90 3.92 -6.35
CA LEU A 570 -16.82 3.97 -5.21
C LEU A 570 -17.89 2.86 -5.24
N ALA A 571 -18.22 2.32 -6.41
CA ALA A 571 -19.12 1.17 -6.59
C ALA A 571 -18.40 -0.19 -6.59
N GLY A 572 -17.08 -0.22 -6.34
CA GLY A 572 -16.30 -1.45 -6.25
C GLY A 572 -16.64 -2.29 -5.01
N PRO A 573 -16.50 -3.63 -5.07
CA PRO A 573 -16.87 -4.54 -3.97
C PRO A 573 -15.98 -4.37 -2.72
N VAL A 574 -14.78 -3.82 -2.90
CA VAL A 574 -13.87 -3.36 -1.85
C VAL A 574 -13.26 -2.02 -2.31
N PRO A 575 -13.69 -0.87 -1.76
CA PRO A 575 -13.24 0.44 -2.21
C PRO A 575 -11.87 0.79 -1.60
N PHE A 576 -10.79 0.25 -2.18
CA PHE A 576 -9.44 0.65 -1.75
C PHE A 576 -9.17 2.11 -2.14
N ILE A 577 -8.87 2.94 -1.14
CA ILE A 577 -8.50 4.36 -1.28
C ILE A 577 -7.39 4.61 -2.33
N ARG A 578 -6.49 3.63 -2.53
CA ARG A 578 -5.37 3.71 -3.48
C ARG A 578 -5.80 3.76 -4.96
N TYR A 579 -6.99 3.27 -5.32
CA TYR A 579 -7.50 3.33 -6.70
C TYR A 579 -7.70 4.77 -7.23
N VAL A 580 -7.59 5.79 -6.36
CA VAL A 580 -7.52 7.21 -6.73
C VAL A 580 -6.38 7.54 -7.72
N TRP A 581 -5.30 6.75 -7.78
CA TRP A 581 -4.22 6.96 -8.75
C TRP A 581 -4.70 7.02 -10.21
N LEU A 582 -5.76 6.28 -10.54
CA LEU A 582 -6.42 6.30 -11.86
C LEU A 582 -6.91 7.69 -12.29
N LEU A 583 -7.19 8.57 -11.32
CA LEU A 583 -7.70 9.91 -11.55
C LEU A 583 -6.60 10.97 -11.70
N ILE A 584 -5.35 10.71 -11.31
CA ILE A 584 -4.27 11.71 -11.21
C ILE A 584 -4.13 12.61 -12.44
N PRO A 585 -4.04 12.10 -13.69
CA PRO A 585 -3.92 12.95 -14.87
C PRO A 585 -5.09 13.93 -15.02
N PHE A 586 -6.30 13.48 -14.71
CA PHE A 586 -7.53 14.24 -14.85
C PHE A 586 -7.71 15.24 -13.70
N SER A 587 -7.45 14.81 -12.46
CA SER A 587 -7.39 15.67 -11.27
C SER A 587 -6.39 16.81 -11.45
N ALA A 588 -5.19 16.53 -11.95
CA ALA A 588 -4.17 17.55 -12.18
C ALA A 588 -4.59 18.61 -13.21
N ILE A 589 -5.31 18.21 -14.27
CA ILE A 589 -5.89 19.14 -15.24
C ILE A 589 -7.01 19.98 -14.63
N VAL A 590 -7.86 19.37 -13.78
CA VAL A 590 -8.95 20.08 -13.08
C VAL A 590 -8.39 21.08 -12.06
N VAL A 591 -7.41 20.71 -11.24
CA VAL A 591 -6.75 21.59 -10.26
C VAL A 591 -5.97 22.70 -10.95
N ALA A 592 -5.26 22.42 -12.05
CA ALA A 592 -4.65 23.47 -12.87
C ALA A 592 -5.71 24.44 -13.41
N GLY A 593 -6.85 23.94 -13.89
CA GLY A 593 -8.01 24.73 -14.31
C GLY A 593 -8.59 25.60 -13.20
N ALA A 594 -8.62 25.10 -11.95
CA ALA A 594 -9.02 25.85 -10.76
C ALA A 594 -8.04 26.99 -10.45
N ALA A 595 -6.73 26.70 -10.42
CA ALA A 595 -5.68 27.69 -10.18
C ALA A 595 -5.73 28.82 -11.23
N PHE A 596 -5.85 28.48 -12.52
CA PHE A 596 -6.05 29.47 -13.59
C PHE A 596 -7.43 30.14 -13.58
N ALA A 597 -8.43 29.64 -12.85
CA ALA A 597 -9.68 30.35 -12.58
C ALA A 597 -9.51 31.37 -11.43
N ALA A 598 -8.92 30.97 -10.31
CA ALA A 598 -8.61 31.85 -9.19
C ALA A 598 -7.70 33.01 -9.61
N LEU A 599 -6.60 32.73 -10.33
CA LEU A 599 -5.69 33.76 -10.87
C LEU A 599 -6.38 34.74 -11.83
N ARG A 600 -7.46 34.33 -12.53
CA ARG A 600 -8.29 35.25 -13.33
C ARG A 600 -9.17 36.11 -12.43
N ALA A 601 -9.88 35.52 -11.48
CA ALA A 601 -10.74 36.24 -10.52
C ALA A 601 -9.96 37.34 -9.76
N LEU A 602 -8.75 36.99 -9.29
CA LEU A 602 -7.80 37.92 -8.67
C LEU A 602 -7.40 39.08 -9.58
N ARG A 603 -7.05 38.80 -10.84
CA ARG A 603 -6.68 39.87 -11.79
C ARG A 603 -7.87 40.79 -12.10
N SER A 604 -9.09 40.27 -12.18
CA SER A 604 -10.29 41.12 -12.31
C SER A 604 -10.62 41.90 -11.03
N TRP A 605 -10.28 41.39 -9.85
CA TRP A 605 -10.49 42.11 -8.58
C TRP A 605 -9.43 43.19 -8.34
N ALA A 606 -8.15 42.91 -8.63
CA ALA A 606 -7.06 43.89 -8.56
C ALA A 606 -7.16 44.99 -9.65
N ALA A 607 -8.04 44.82 -10.64
CA ALA A 607 -8.39 45.85 -11.63
C ALA A 607 -9.56 46.75 -11.18
N VAL A 608 -10.13 46.54 -9.99
CA VAL A 608 -11.12 47.46 -9.38
C VAL A 608 -10.38 48.63 -8.73
N ASP A 609 -10.91 49.84 -8.89
CA ASP A 609 -10.25 51.13 -8.66
C ASP A 609 -9.71 51.36 -7.21
N THR A 610 -8.48 50.90 -6.93
CA THR A 610 -7.82 51.05 -5.62
C THR A 610 -7.18 52.42 -5.41
N ARG A 611 -7.99 53.48 -5.29
CA ARG A 611 -7.48 54.85 -5.02
C ARG A 611 -6.77 55.00 -3.67
N ALA A 612 -7.03 54.12 -2.71
CA ALA A 612 -6.38 54.12 -1.41
C ALA A 612 -5.10 53.27 -1.40
N ARG A 613 -3.97 53.89 -1.02
CA ARG A 613 -2.65 53.23 -0.86
C ARG A 613 -2.69 51.93 -0.02
N PRO A 614 -3.38 51.85 1.15
CA PRO A 614 -3.50 50.58 1.88
C PRO A 614 -4.37 49.53 1.16
N ALA A 615 -5.41 49.92 0.43
CA ALA A 615 -6.20 48.98 -0.37
C ALA A 615 -5.38 48.37 -1.52
N ARG A 616 -4.48 49.16 -2.12
CA ARG A 616 -3.50 48.67 -3.09
C ARG A 616 -2.47 47.71 -2.47
N ILE A 617 -1.97 48.00 -1.27
CA ILE A 617 -1.07 47.09 -0.55
C ILE A 617 -1.79 45.79 -0.19
N ALA A 618 -3.07 45.85 0.19
CA ALA A 618 -3.91 44.69 0.46
C ALA A 618 -4.17 43.85 -0.82
N THR A 619 -4.50 44.47 -1.97
CA THR A 619 -4.66 43.73 -3.23
C THR A 619 -3.34 43.14 -3.72
N GLU A 620 -2.20 43.84 -3.57
CA GLU A 620 -0.88 43.30 -3.91
C GLU A 620 -0.45 42.17 -2.96
N ALA A 621 -0.79 42.22 -1.67
CA ALA A 621 -0.51 41.16 -0.70
C ALA A 621 -1.41 39.93 -0.93
N VAL A 622 -2.73 40.12 -1.07
CA VAL A 622 -3.68 39.05 -1.41
C VAL A 622 -3.40 38.47 -2.80
N GLY A 623 -2.86 39.26 -3.73
CA GLY A 623 -2.36 38.76 -5.02
C GLY A 623 -1.08 37.91 -4.91
N ARG A 624 -0.28 38.09 -3.85
CA ARG A 624 0.90 37.26 -3.55
C ARG A 624 0.55 35.98 -2.78
N ILE A 625 -0.52 35.95 -1.97
CA ILE A 625 -0.96 34.73 -1.25
C ILE A 625 -1.07 33.50 -2.19
N PRO A 626 -1.74 33.55 -3.36
CA PRO A 626 -1.79 32.45 -4.32
C PRO A 626 -0.42 32.04 -4.88
N VAL A 627 0.53 32.98 -4.98
CA VAL A 627 1.90 32.68 -5.43
C VAL A 627 2.67 31.98 -4.31
N VAL A 628 2.48 32.40 -3.06
CA VAL A 628 3.04 31.72 -1.87
C VAL A 628 2.41 30.35 -1.67
N VAL A 629 1.10 30.20 -1.89
CA VAL A 629 0.37 28.92 -1.85
C VAL A 629 0.80 28.00 -2.98
N LEU A 630 0.93 28.49 -4.22
CA LEU A 630 1.49 27.69 -5.32
C LEU A 630 2.94 27.28 -4.99
N ALA A 631 3.78 28.20 -4.51
CA ALA A 631 5.15 27.89 -4.11
C ALA A 631 5.22 26.87 -2.96
N SER A 632 4.35 26.96 -1.94
CA SER A 632 4.28 25.96 -0.87
C SER A 632 3.80 24.60 -1.38
N LEU A 633 2.90 24.57 -2.38
CA LEU A 633 2.50 23.32 -3.06
C LEU A 633 3.59 22.74 -3.95
N PHE A 634 4.61 23.50 -4.36
CA PHE A 634 5.82 22.96 -4.99
C PHE A 634 6.84 22.48 -3.95
N ILE A 635 7.05 23.25 -2.87
CA ILE A 635 8.09 22.98 -1.86
C ILE A 635 7.71 21.85 -0.90
N LEU A 636 6.46 21.82 -0.40
CA LEU A 636 6.02 20.83 0.60
C LEU A 636 6.06 19.38 0.08
N PRO A 637 5.58 19.04 -1.13
CA PRO A 637 5.62 17.66 -1.60
C PRO A 637 7.03 17.20 -2.00
N LEU A 638 7.93 18.12 -2.39
CA LEU A 638 9.36 17.80 -2.57
C LEU A 638 10.04 17.43 -1.24
N VAL A 639 9.70 18.12 -0.15
CA VAL A 639 10.22 17.80 1.20
C VAL A 639 9.56 16.55 1.79
N ALA A 640 8.26 16.37 1.57
CA ALA A 640 7.49 15.30 2.19
C ALA A 640 7.55 13.97 1.42
N GLY A 641 7.46 13.99 0.08
CA GLY A 641 7.35 12.80 -0.76
C GLY A 641 8.57 11.86 -0.75
N PHE A 642 9.74 12.37 -0.32
CA PHE A 642 10.91 11.55 -0.04
C PHE A 642 11.17 11.37 1.47
N GLY A 643 10.47 12.09 2.34
CA GLY A 643 10.92 12.38 3.71
C GLY A 643 10.22 11.67 4.87
N GLY A 644 9.13 10.90 4.68
CA GLY A 644 8.46 10.28 5.83
C GLY A 644 7.27 9.33 5.59
N ASN A 645 6.82 8.70 6.68
CA ASN A 645 5.86 7.58 6.72
C ASN A 645 4.45 7.85 6.15
N ALA A 646 4.13 9.08 5.78
CA ALA A 646 2.76 9.53 5.47
C ALA A 646 2.16 8.91 4.18
N TYR A 647 2.93 8.14 3.42
CA TYR A 647 2.68 7.86 2.00
C TYR A 647 2.74 6.40 1.59
N PHE A 648 2.92 5.48 2.54
CA PHE A 648 2.77 4.05 2.28
C PHE A 648 1.47 3.51 2.89
N PHE A 649 0.62 2.91 2.06
CA PHE A 649 -0.60 2.26 2.50
C PHE A 649 -0.27 0.94 3.24
N GLY A 650 -0.21 1.00 4.58
CA GLY A 650 -0.18 -0.18 5.45
C GLY A 650 1.00 -0.30 6.42
N ALA A 651 1.88 0.70 6.50
CA ALA A 651 3.10 0.63 7.33
C ALA A 651 2.91 1.25 8.73
N ASN A 652 2.26 0.54 9.66
CA ASN A 652 2.34 0.85 11.10
C ASN A 652 3.67 0.35 11.72
N THR A 653 4.77 0.60 11.00
CA THR A 653 6.13 0.15 11.31
C THR A 653 7.10 1.34 11.15
N SER A 654 8.30 1.26 11.71
CA SER A 654 9.29 2.34 11.76
C SER A 654 10.03 2.58 10.42
N GLN A 655 9.35 2.36 9.30
CA GLN A 655 9.93 1.96 8.01
C GLN A 655 9.82 2.99 6.88
N GLY A 656 8.88 3.94 6.95
CA GLY A 656 8.57 4.89 5.87
C GLY A 656 9.59 6.02 5.67
N ASP A 657 10.86 5.75 5.93
CA ASP A 657 11.99 6.60 5.57
C ASP A 657 12.51 6.17 4.19
N TYR A 658 12.04 6.82 3.11
CA TYR A 658 12.52 6.50 1.76
C TYR A 658 14.01 6.86 1.57
N PHE A 659 14.62 7.66 2.45
CA PHE A 659 16.06 7.87 2.50
C PHE A 659 16.82 6.76 3.25
N ARG A 660 16.16 5.71 3.77
CA ARG A 660 16.81 4.63 4.54
C ARG A 660 18.01 3.97 3.82
N TYR A 661 17.97 3.85 2.50
CA TYR A 661 19.11 3.34 1.70
C TYR A 661 20.18 4.39 1.39
N PHE A 662 19.84 5.69 1.37
CA PHE A 662 20.83 6.77 1.33
C PHE A 662 21.59 6.87 2.67
N GLY A 663 20.89 6.68 3.79
CA GLY A 663 21.48 6.67 5.14
C GLY A 663 22.12 5.34 5.55
N ARG A 664 21.82 4.22 4.87
CA ARG A 664 22.38 2.88 5.14
C ARG A 664 22.64 2.08 3.84
N PRO A 665 23.50 2.57 2.92
CA PRO A 665 23.88 1.81 1.74
C PRO A 665 24.50 0.47 2.14
N GLY A 666 24.15 -0.61 1.44
CA GLY A 666 24.68 -1.96 1.70
C GLY A 666 23.99 -2.78 2.80
N THR A 667 22.90 -2.30 3.40
CA THR A 667 22.04 -3.10 4.32
C THR A 667 21.73 -4.47 3.71
N ASN A 668 21.75 -5.57 4.48
CA ASN A 668 21.51 -6.93 3.95
C ASN A 668 20.01 -7.15 3.63
N LEU A 669 19.71 -7.90 2.55
CA LEU A 669 18.34 -8.21 2.12
C LEU A 669 17.52 -8.86 3.26
N TRP A 670 18.08 -9.86 3.91
CA TRP A 670 17.36 -10.64 4.92
C TRP A 670 17.18 -9.89 6.24
N SER A 671 18.13 -9.02 6.63
CA SER A 671 17.94 -8.15 7.79
C SER A 671 16.86 -7.10 7.56
N ASP A 672 16.75 -6.62 6.30
CA ASP A 672 15.71 -5.67 5.91
C ASP A 672 14.33 -6.35 5.89
N LEU A 673 14.21 -7.52 5.27
CA LEU A 673 13.02 -8.36 5.35
C LEU A 673 12.61 -8.67 6.80
N GLN A 674 13.56 -9.01 7.68
CA GLN A 674 13.28 -9.24 9.11
C GLN A 674 12.85 -7.96 9.84
N GLN A 675 13.29 -6.78 9.41
CA GLN A 675 12.79 -5.50 9.93
C GLN A 675 11.37 -5.19 9.44
N THR A 676 10.96 -5.69 8.27
CA THR A 676 9.65 -5.42 7.64
C THR A 676 8.58 -6.43 8.06
N TYR A 677 8.93 -7.72 8.07
CA TYR A 677 8.03 -8.86 8.31
C TYR A 677 8.39 -9.67 9.57
N GLY A 678 9.21 -9.10 10.45
CA GLY A 678 9.56 -9.68 11.73
C GLY A 678 10.25 -11.03 11.57
N SER A 679 9.57 -12.10 11.99
CA SER A 679 10.12 -13.45 12.02
C SER A 679 9.83 -14.30 10.78
N ASP A 680 8.91 -13.89 9.90
CA ASP A 680 8.51 -14.69 8.73
C ASP A 680 9.69 -15.02 7.78
N PRO A 681 10.64 -14.10 7.49
CA PRO A 681 11.76 -14.38 6.57
C PRO A 681 12.75 -15.42 7.11
N SER A 682 12.77 -15.68 8.42
CA SER A 682 13.56 -16.77 9.00
C SER A 682 12.96 -18.14 8.64
N ALA A 683 11.63 -18.23 8.53
CA ALA A 683 10.94 -19.42 8.05
C ALA A 683 11.16 -19.63 6.53
N TRP A 684 11.14 -18.55 5.72
CA TRP A 684 11.42 -18.64 4.29
C TRP A 684 12.82 -19.19 4.00
N ARG A 685 13.85 -18.71 4.73
CA ARG A 685 15.20 -19.31 4.70
C ARG A 685 15.18 -20.80 5.04
N TRP A 686 14.52 -21.16 6.14
CA TRP A 686 14.44 -22.54 6.58
C TRP A 686 13.85 -23.45 5.49
N PHE A 687 12.82 -23.01 4.78
CA PHE A 687 12.29 -23.76 3.63
C PHE A 687 13.29 -23.88 2.47
N ASN A 688 14.05 -22.84 2.15
CA ASN A 688 15.10 -22.93 1.11
C ASN A 688 16.22 -23.93 1.48
N ASP A 689 16.50 -24.08 2.78
CA ASP A 689 17.54 -24.98 3.28
C ASP A 689 17.06 -26.44 3.46
N HIS A 690 15.74 -26.68 3.64
CA HIS A 690 15.21 -27.99 4.07
C HIS A 690 14.19 -28.65 3.11
N LEU A 691 13.46 -27.87 2.31
CA LEU A 691 12.35 -28.40 1.49
C LEU A 691 12.87 -29.17 0.27
N GLN A 692 12.51 -30.44 0.16
CA GLN A 692 12.96 -31.32 -0.92
C GLN A 692 12.06 -31.22 -2.16
N PRO A 693 12.59 -31.49 -3.39
CA PRO A 693 11.79 -31.50 -4.60
C PRO A 693 10.57 -32.42 -4.51
N GLY A 694 9.38 -31.89 -4.86
CA GLY A 694 8.11 -32.62 -4.80
C GLY A 694 7.42 -32.64 -3.42
N GLN A 695 8.05 -32.10 -2.36
CA GLN A 695 7.37 -31.80 -1.11
C GLN A 695 6.57 -30.50 -1.21
N ARG A 696 5.46 -30.42 -0.47
CA ARG A 696 4.60 -29.23 -0.42
C ARG A 696 4.49 -28.62 0.98
N ILE A 697 4.16 -27.33 1.04
CA ILE A 697 3.88 -26.56 2.25
C ILE A 697 2.40 -26.20 2.26
N ALA A 698 1.68 -26.55 3.33
CA ALA A 698 0.33 -26.04 3.59
C ALA A 698 0.43 -24.70 4.34
N SER A 699 -0.11 -23.61 3.79
CA SER A 699 -0.01 -22.29 4.43
C SER A 699 -1.04 -21.28 3.94
N LEU A 700 -1.20 -20.19 4.69
CA LEU A 700 -1.78 -18.93 4.22
C LEU A 700 -0.70 -17.98 3.65
N GLU A 701 0.58 -18.38 3.62
CA GLU A 701 1.67 -17.54 3.10
C GLU A 701 1.56 -17.27 1.60
N TYR A 702 1.27 -16.01 1.30
CA TYR A 702 1.17 -15.47 -0.03
C TYR A 702 2.47 -14.81 -0.56
N ARG A 703 3.44 -14.48 0.32
CA ARG A 703 4.74 -13.84 -0.06
C ARG A 703 5.78 -14.88 -0.49
N VAL A 704 5.45 -15.75 -1.43
CA VAL A 704 6.30 -16.89 -1.81
C VAL A 704 7.61 -16.51 -2.52
N TYR A 705 7.81 -15.23 -2.88
CA TYR A 705 8.92 -14.79 -3.73
C TYR A 705 10.32 -15.15 -3.20
N TYR A 706 10.52 -15.17 -1.89
CA TYR A 706 11.80 -15.54 -1.26
C TYR A 706 11.87 -17.01 -0.81
N ILE A 707 10.88 -17.83 -1.18
CA ILE A 707 10.89 -19.28 -1.05
C ILE A 707 11.29 -19.85 -2.42
N GLU A 708 12.59 -20.00 -2.67
CA GLU A 708 13.15 -20.34 -3.99
C GLU A 708 12.57 -21.62 -4.57
N ALA A 709 12.29 -22.61 -3.71
CA ALA A 709 11.65 -23.86 -4.11
C ALA A 709 10.28 -23.63 -4.77
N ALA A 710 9.45 -22.74 -4.21
CA ALA A 710 8.11 -22.45 -4.72
C ALA A 710 8.09 -21.68 -6.05
N LEU A 711 9.17 -20.98 -6.40
CA LEU A 711 9.32 -20.39 -7.74
C LEU A 711 9.81 -21.42 -8.77
N ARG A 712 10.68 -22.36 -8.36
CA ARG A 712 11.23 -23.41 -9.24
C ARG A 712 10.30 -24.62 -9.42
N VAL A 713 9.35 -24.82 -8.51
CA VAL A 713 8.38 -25.92 -8.51
C VAL A 713 7.01 -25.33 -8.21
N SER A 714 6.18 -25.16 -9.25
CA SER A 714 4.96 -24.35 -9.18
C SER A 714 3.84 -24.95 -8.33
N ASP A 715 3.89 -26.25 -8.03
CA ASP A 715 2.97 -26.96 -7.15
C ASP A 715 3.41 -27.02 -5.68
N THR A 716 4.54 -26.41 -5.28
CA THR A 716 5.08 -26.46 -3.89
C THR A 716 4.10 -25.99 -2.79
N MET A 717 3.10 -25.17 -3.11
CA MET A 717 2.14 -24.67 -2.12
C MET A 717 0.82 -25.44 -2.16
N LEU A 718 0.27 -25.78 -1.00
CA LEU A 718 -1.15 -26.02 -0.78
C LEU A 718 -1.68 -24.80 0.00
N TYR A 719 -2.39 -23.92 -0.68
CA TYR A 719 -2.89 -22.70 -0.05
C TYR A 719 -4.13 -23.00 0.78
N LEU A 720 -4.13 -22.63 2.06
CA LEU A 720 -5.17 -23.01 3.04
C LEU A 720 -6.51 -22.29 2.86
N ASP A 721 -6.58 -21.30 1.96
CA ASP A 721 -7.78 -20.59 1.48
C ASP A 721 -8.38 -21.18 0.18
N SER A 722 -7.69 -22.14 -0.44
CA SER A 722 -8.07 -22.74 -1.72
C SER A 722 -9.10 -23.86 -1.58
N GLN A 723 -9.67 -24.29 -2.72
CA GLN A 723 -10.54 -25.48 -2.76
C GLN A 723 -9.80 -26.77 -2.34
N GLU A 724 -8.48 -26.87 -2.54
CA GLU A 724 -7.69 -28.02 -2.08
C GLU A 724 -7.61 -28.09 -0.54
N ALA A 725 -7.92 -27.00 0.16
CA ALA A 725 -8.04 -26.98 1.61
C ALA A 725 -9.48 -27.17 2.12
N GLU A 726 -10.50 -27.17 1.25
CA GLU A 726 -11.92 -27.22 1.65
C GLU A 726 -12.27 -28.42 2.56
N PRO A 727 -11.74 -29.65 2.36
CA PRO A 727 -12.00 -30.76 3.27
C PRO A 727 -11.49 -30.54 4.71
N LEU A 728 -10.42 -29.75 4.89
CA LEU A 728 -9.84 -29.46 6.21
C LEU A 728 -10.75 -28.58 7.07
N TYR A 729 -11.69 -27.84 6.47
CA TYR A 729 -12.69 -27.03 7.19
C TYR A 729 -13.80 -27.85 7.84
N VAL A 730 -14.00 -29.11 7.42
CA VAL A 730 -15.04 -30.02 7.96
C VAL A 730 -14.47 -31.23 8.70
N MET A 731 -13.16 -31.50 8.57
CA MET A 731 -12.47 -32.48 9.39
C MET A 731 -12.37 -32.00 10.85
N THR A 732 -12.50 -32.92 11.80
CA THR A 732 -12.30 -32.68 13.23
C THR A 732 -11.21 -33.55 13.84
N ASP A 733 -10.88 -34.69 13.22
CA ASP A 733 -9.84 -35.62 13.65
C ASP A 733 -8.46 -35.24 13.07
N PRO A 734 -7.41 -35.10 13.89
CA PRO A 734 -6.08 -34.69 13.43
C PRO A 734 -5.38 -35.76 12.59
N GLY A 735 -5.61 -37.05 12.85
CA GLY A 735 -5.04 -38.15 12.08
C GLY A 735 -5.55 -38.15 10.63
N ALA A 736 -6.86 -37.93 10.45
CA ALA A 736 -7.50 -37.78 9.14
C ALA A 736 -6.99 -36.54 8.38
N MET A 737 -6.81 -35.39 9.07
CA MET A 737 -6.20 -34.21 8.46
C MET A 737 -4.75 -34.48 8.01
N SER A 738 -3.98 -35.18 8.84
CA SER A 738 -2.57 -35.48 8.59
C SER A 738 -2.43 -36.44 7.41
N ALA A 739 -3.23 -37.51 7.37
CA ALA A 739 -3.31 -38.43 6.23
C ALA A 739 -3.76 -37.74 4.93
N TYR A 740 -4.73 -36.80 5.01
CA TYR A 740 -5.17 -36.00 3.87
C TYR A 740 -4.03 -35.13 3.32
N LEU A 741 -3.32 -34.42 4.19
CA LEU A 741 -2.20 -33.55 3.81
C LEU A 741 -1.02 -34.36 3.25
N GLN A 742 -0.71 -35.53 3.82
CA GLN A 742 0.29 -36.45 3.28
C GLN A 742 -0.08 -36.97 1.88
N ALA A 743 -1.35 -37.32 1.64
CA ALA A 743 -1.82 -37.74 0.33
C ALA A 743 -1.65 -36.63 -0.74
N HIS A 744 -1.77 -35.36 -0.33
CA HIS A 744 -1.50 -34.19 -1.17
C HIS A 744 -0.02 -33.76 -1.16
N ARG A 745 0.90 -34.63 -0.74
CA ARG A 745 2.37 -34.44 -0.67
C ARG A 745 2.85 -33.32 0.27
N VAL A 746 1.97 -32.79 1.12
CA VAL A 746 2.36 -31.78 2.10
C VAL A 746 3.26 -32.44 3.14
N SER A 747 4.45 -31.88 3.31
CA SER A 747 5.42 -32.30 4.33
C SER A 747 5.45 -31.36 5.52
N TYR A 748 5.01 -30.10 5.34
CA TYR A 748 5.02 -29.07 6.38
C TYR A 748 3.77 -28.21 6.38
N VAL A 749 3.31 -27.78 7.55
CA VAL A 749 2.38 -26.65 7.69
C VAL A 749 3.19 -25.41 8.11
N PHE A 750 2.88 -24.25 7.54
CA PHE A 750 3.48 -22.97 7.92
C PHE A 750 2.42 -21.97 8.36
N VAL A 751 2.58 -21.43 9.56
CA VAL A 751 1.77 -20.35 10.12
C VAL A 751 2.63 -19.11 10.30
N ARG A 752 2.19 -17.97 9.75
CA ARG A 752 2.93 -16.71 9.82
C ARG A 752 2.69 -15.97 11.12
N SER A 753 3.54 -14.98 11.37
CA SER A 753 3.48 -14.08 12.52
C SER A 753 2.12 -13.39 12.74
N MET A 754 1.35 -13.18 11.66
CA MET A 754 0.03 -12.53 11.64
C MET A 754 -1.16 -13.49 11.57
N ASP A 755 -0.97 -14.73 11.11
CA ASP A 755 -2.09 -15.65 10.80
C ASP A 755 -2.84 -16.12 12.05
N TRP A 756 -2.20 -16.09 13.23
CA TRP A 756 -2.78 -16.54 14.51
C TRP A 756 -4.12 -15.89 14.89
N ASN A 757 -4.42 -14.71 14.36
CA ASN A 757 -5.64 -13.95 14.65
C ASN A 757 -6.48 -13.63 13.40
N GLY A 758 -6.24 -14.32 12.27
CA GLY A 758 -6.97 -14.10 11.01
C GLY A 758 -8.41 -14.67 11.04
N PHE A 759 -9.26 -14.20 10.13
CA PHE A 759 -10.62 -14.76 10.00
C PHE A 759 -10.56 -16.17 9.39
N THR A 760 -9.70 -16.36 8.38
CA THR A 760 -9.54 -17.63 7.64
C THR A 760 -8.98 -18.75 8.52
N SER A 761 -8.05 -18.43 9.43
CA SER A 761 -7.42 -19.36 10.37
C SER A 761 -8.28 -19.68 11.59
N ALA A 762 -8.97 -18.68 12.15
CA ALA A 762 -9.96 -18.91 13.22
C ALA A 762 -11.10 -19.86 12.79
N ALA A 763 -11.38 -19.94 11.49
CA ALA A 763 -12.36 -20.83 10.90
C ALA A 763 -11.81 -22.22 10.49
N LEU A 764 -10.50 -22.46 10.54
CA LEU A 764 -9.88 -23.69 10.05
C LEU A 764 -9.50 -24.63 11.22
N PRO A 765 -10.19 -25.78 11.42
CA PRO A 765 -9.95 -26.71 12.53
C PRO A 765 -8.50 -27.19 12.67
N LEU A 766 -7.75 -27.28 11.57
CA LEU A 766 -6.32 -27.61 11.57
C LEU A 766 -5.52 -26.79 12.60
N PHE A 767 -5.79 -25.49 12.73
CA PHE A 767 -5.07 -24.59 13.65
C PHE A 767 -5.21 -24.99 15.13
N GLN A 768 -6.23 -25.75 15.50
CA GLN A 768 -6.44 -26.26 16.87
C GLN A 768 -5.52 -27.45 17.19
N TRP A 769 -5.06 -28.15 16.15
CA TRP A 769 -4.23 -29.36 16.25
C TRP A 769 -2.74 -29.12 15.93
N LEU A 770 -2.36 -27.91 15.51
CA LEU A 770 -0.96 -27.58 15.22
C LEU A 770 -0.11 -27.65 16.50
N GLY A 771 0.89 -28.54 16.50
CA GLY A 771 1.69 -28.91 17.67
C GLY A 771 1.27 -30.23 18.33
N SER A 772 0.23 -30.91 17.85
CA SER A 772 -0.11 -32.29 18.26
C SER A 772 0.90 -33.31 17.73
N PRO A 773 0.84 -34.59 18.14
CA PRO A 773 1.67 -35.66 17.57
C PRO A 773 1.53 -35.81 16.05
N ASP A 774 0.37 -35.51 15.47
CA ASP A 774 0.09 -35.57 14.02
C ASP A 774 0.63 -34.36 13.24
N PHE A 775 0.89 -33.25 13.93
CA PHE A 775 1.42 -31.99 13.41
C PHE A 775 2.55 -31.42 14.30
N PRO A 776 3.66 -32.17 14.50
CA PRO A 776 4.67 -31.80 15.49
C PRO A 776 5.53 -30.63 15.00
N TRP A 777 5.98 -29.79 15.93
CA TRP A 777 6.83 -28.63 15.66
C TRP A 777 8.17 -29.04 15.04
N VAL A 778 8.60 -28.32 14.00
CA VAL A 778 9.90 -28.52 13.32
C VAL A 778 10.80 -27.30 13.51
N ALA A 779 10.28 -26.09 13.35
CA ALA A 779 11.04 -24.86 13.57
C ALA A 779 10.14 -23.71 14.04
N ILE A 780 10.67 -22.88 14.94
CA ILE A 780 9.96 -21.72 15.49
C ILE A 780 10.88 -20.50 15.44
N PHE A 781 10.38 -19.43 14.84
CA PHE A 781 11.01 -18.14 14.76
C PHE A 781 10.02 -17.10 15.30
N GLY A 782 10.17 -16.63 16.54
CA GLY A 782 9.27 -15.62 17.11
C GLY A 782 7.80 -16.06 17.13
N LYS A 783 6.98 -15.52 16.21
CA LYS A 783 5.58 -15.92 15.98
C LYS A 783 5.35 -16.75 14.71
N SER A 784 6.40 -16.96 13.90
CA SER A 784 6.37 -17.63 12.61
C SER A 784 6.85 -19.08 12.79
N MET A 785 6.04 -20.03 12.35
CA MET A 785 5.98 -21.35 12.99
C MET A 785 5.76 -22.46 11.95
N ILE A 786 6.64 -23.47 11.97
CA ILE A 786 6.67 -24.58 11.01
C ILE A 786 6.44 -25.90 11.75
N PHE A 787 5.52 -26.69 11.22
CA PHE A 787 5.10 -28.01 11.71
C PHE A 787 5.39 -29.05 10.62
N ALA A 788 5.70 -30.28 10.99
CA ALA A 788 5.65 -31.40 10.05
C ALA A 788 4.20 -31.83 9.81
N VAL A 789 3.96 -32.55 8.71
CA VAL A 789 2.72 -33.31 8.49
C VAL A 789 3.02 -34.80 8.65
N GLY A 790 2.45 -35.39 9.69
CA GLY A 790 2.57 -36.81 9.99
C GLY A 790 3.06 -37.04 11.41
N ILE A 791 2.70 -38.21 11.93
CA ILE A 791 3.18 -38.69 13.23
C ILE A 791 4.71 -38.82 13.19
N GLN A 792 5.43 -37.85 13.77
CA GLN A 792 6.79 -38.13 14.21
C GLN A 792 6.72 -38.96 15.50
N PRO A 793 7.37 -40.12 15.58
CA PRO A 793 7.46 -40.90 16.80
C PRO A 793 8.44 -40.27 17.80
N TYR A 794 8.09 -39.10 18.33
CA TYR A 794 8.50 -38.77 19.69
C TYR A 794 7.85 -39.77 20.65
N PRO A 795 8.55 -40.23 21.70
CA PRO A 795 8.10 -41.35 22.50
C PRO A 795 6.86 -41.00 23.34
N ASP A 796 5.72 -41.49 22.88
CA ASP A 796 4.46 -41.71 23.61
C ASP A 796 3.97 -40.52 24.47
N VAL A 797 3.36 -39.51 23.83
CA VAL A 797 2.40 -38.64 24.53
C VAL A 797 1.05 -39.40 24.61
N PRO A 798 0.49 -39.69 25.80
CA PRO A 798 -0.77 -40.41 25.90
C PRO A 798 -1.95 -39.65 25.29
N ALA A 799 -2.88 -40.40 24.67
CA ALA A 799 -4.10 -39.83 24.12
C ALA A 799 -4.99 -39.24 25.23
N GLY A 800 -5.33 -37.95 25.14
CA GLY A 800 -6.21 -37.24 26.07
C GLY A 800 -5.64 -35.96 26.70
N ASN A 801 -4.37 -35.61 26.43
CA ASN A 801 -3.71 -34.40 26.94
C ASN A 801 -4.32 -33.11 26.33
N PRO A 802 -5.09 -32.29 27.08
CA PRO A 802 -5.71 -31.08 26.54
C PRO A 802 -4.77 -29.88 26.67
N VAL A 803 -4.52 -29.19 25.55
CA VAL A 803 -3.99 -27.81 25.44
C VAL A 803 -2.93 -27.42 26.49
N GLY A 804 -1.65 -27.53 26.12
CA GLY A 804 -0.59 -26.84 26.86
C GLY A 804 0.82 -27.35 26.62
N LEU A 805 1.01 -28.66 26.50
CA LEU A 805 2.33 -29.29 26.37
C LEU A 805 2.96 -29.06 24.98
N TYR A 806 4.03 -28.27 24.90
CA TYR A 806 4.75 -27.95 23.65
C TYR A 806 5.82 -29.02 23.33
N GLY A 807 6.42 -29.63 24.34
CA GLY A 807 7.45 -30.67 24.13
C GLY A 807 8.29 -30.96 25.38
N ILE A 808 8.97 -32.11 25.37
CA ILE A 808 9.78 -32.63 26.48
C ILE A 808 11.17 -32.99 25.95
N ALA A 809 12.23 -32.63 26.68
CA ALA A 809 13.62 -32.94 26.30
C ALA A 809 14.49 -33.25 27.53
N GLY A 810 15.68 -33.83 27.32
CA GLY A 810 16.67 -34.04 28.39
C GLY A 810 16.36 -35.15 29.41
N LEU A 811 15.30 -35.93 29.21
CA LEU A 811 15.04 -37.17 29.93
C LEU A 811 15.90 -38.33 29.37
N THR A 812 15.99 -39.42 30.12
CA THR A 812 16.66 -40.65 29.63
C THR A 812 15.91 -41.29 28.46
N SER A 813 16.60 -42.19 27.74
CA SER A 813 15.93 -43.19 26.91
C SER A 813 14.85 -43.94 27.70
N PRO A 814 13.73 -44.38 27.06
CA PRO A 814 12.70 -45.15 27.74
C PRO A 814 13.20 -46.51 28.22
N GLU A 815 12.80 -46.90 29.44
CA GLU A 815 13.05 -48.23 30.02
C GLU A 815 11.73 -48.93 30.39
N ILE A 816 11.79 -50.21 30.74
CA ILE A 816 10.64 -50.95 31.28
C ILE A 816 10.78 -51.09 32.79
N PHE A 817 9.80 -50.58 33.54
CA PHE A 817 9.75 -50.65 35.00
C PHE A 817 8.37 -51.12 35.45
N LEU A 818 8.32 -52.19 36.25
CA LEU A 818 7.08 -52.83 36.73
C LEU A 818 6.04 -53.10 35.61
N GLY A 819 6.51 -53.49 34.42
CA GLY A 819 5.66 -53.76 33.25
C GLY A 819 5.16 -52.53 32.48
N LYS A 820 5.48 -51.31 32.93
CA LYS A 820 5.21 -50.07 32.20
C LYS A 820 6.46 -49.60 31.43
N ARG A 821 6.26 -48.88 30.34
CA ARG A 821 7.28 -47.99 29.73
C ARG A 821 7.39 -46.74 30.59
N VAL A 822 8.61 -46.33 30.92
CA VAL A 822 8.89 -45.17 31.79
C VAL A 822 10.10 -44.37 31.28
N LEU A 823 10.21 -43.13 31.75
CA LEU A 823 11.34 -42.23 31.56
C LEU A 823 11.98 -41.92 32.92
N ARG A 824 13.21 -41.39 32.95
CA ARG A 824 13.81 -40.85 34.19
C ARG A 824 14.17 -39.37 34.08
N ILE A 825 13.83 -38.64 35.13
CA ILE A 825 14.48 -37.40 35.52
C ILE A 825 15.64 -37.82 36.43
N GLN A 826 16.85 -37.85 35.89
CA GLN A 826 18.04 -38.23 36.65
C GLN A 826 18.37 -37.22 37.74
N GLN A 827 18.88 -37.70 38.87
CA GLN A 827 19.33 -36.85 39.96
C GLN A 827 20.41 -35.84 39.52
N ASP A 828 20.28 -34.59 39.94
CA ASP A 828 21.16 -33.44 39.70
C ASP A 828 21.42 -33.11 38.21
N ASN A 829 20.72 -33.79 37.30
CA ASN A 829 20.73 -33.48 35.88
C ASN A 829 19.91 -32.22 35.60
N ASN A 830 20.57 -31.22 35.00
CA ASN A 830 20.00 -29.92 34.67
C ASN A 830 19.52 -29.79 33.20
N THR A 831 19.54 -30.87 32.41
CA THR A 831 18.99 -30.90 31.04
C THR A 831 17.49 -31.16 30.89
N PRO A 832 16.74 -31.79 31.82
CA PRO A 832 15.31 -32.06 31.62
C PRO A 832 14.49 -30.79 31.44
N ARG A 833 13.74 -30.73 30.34
CA ARG A 833 12.87 -29.60 29.97
C ARG A 833 11.47 -30.08 29.68
N VAL A 834 10.51 -29.25 30.07
CA VAL A 834 9.13 -29.30 29.60
C VAL A 834 8.79 -27.91 29.12
N SER A 835 8.52 -27.74 27.84
CA SER A 835 7.98 -26.49 27.33
C SER A 835 6.46 -26.55 27.35
N VAL A 836 5.81 -25.44 27.71
CA VAL A 836 4.36 -25.30 27.67
C VAL A 836 3.95 -23.94 27.10
N PHE A 837 2.73 -23.82 26.60
CA PHE A 837 2.14 -22.51 26.31
C PHE A 837 1.96 -21.67 27.58
N THR A 838 1.95 -20.34 27.43
CA THR A 838 1.58 -19.45 28.52
C THR A 838 0.07 -19.56 28.78
N PRO A 839 -0.36 -19.94 30.00
CA PRO A 839 -1.77 -20.23 30.29
C PRO A 839 -2.68 -19.00 30.13
N VAL A 840 -3.87 -19.24 29.57
CA VAL A 840 -4.95 -18.23 29.47
C VAL A 840 -5.97 -18.40 30.60
N ASN A 841 -6.18 -19.64 31.04
CA ASN A 841 -6.92 -20.01 32.25
C ASN A 841 -5.97 -20.69 33.25
N PRO A 842 -6.34 -20.87 34.53
CA PRO A 842 -5.46 -21.57 35.47
C PRO A 842 -5.21 -23.02 35.06
N GLU A 843 -3.94 -23.41 34.95
CA GLU A 843 -3.50 -24.72 34.47
C GLU A 843 -2.37 -25.26 35.36
N VAL A 844 -2.19 -26.58 35.37
CA VAL A 844 -1.13 -27.30 36.08
C VAL A 844 -0.36 -28.23 35.14
N LEU A 845 0.95 -28.31 35.33
CA LEU A 845 1.75 -29.45 34.89
C LEU A 845 1.62 -30.57 35.91
N VAL A 846 1.27 -31.78 35.46
CA VAL A 846 1.21 -32.98 36.30
C VAL A 846 2.29 -33.96 35.83
N VAL A 847 3.14 -34.39 36.77
CA VAL A 847 4.18 -35.41 36.55
C VAL A 847 3.83 -36.63 37.38
N ARG A 848 3.56 -37.78 36.74
CA ARG A 848 3.26 -39.04 37.43
C ARG A 848 4.53 -39.88 37.59
N TYR A 849 4.86 -40.24 38.82
CA TYR A 849 6.16 -40.80 39.20
C TYR A 849 6.05 -41.94 40.22
N TRP A 850 7.10 -42.76 40.31
CA TRP A 850 7.22 -43.81 41.31
C TRP A 850 7.80 -43.27 42.62
N ASP A 851 7.02 -43.35 43.70
CA ASP A 851 7.34 -42.76 45.00
C ASP A 851 8.27 -43.65 45.85
N SER A 852 9.55 -43.70 45.50
CA SER A 852 10.57 -44.47 46.25
C SER A 852 11.86 -43.67 46.42
N GLY A 853 12.41 -43.69 47.63
CA GLY A 853 13.46 -42.76 48.09
C GLY A 853 12.89 -41.46 48.68
N ASP A 854 13.78 -40.56 49.07
CA ASP A 854 13.54 -39.32 49.81
C ASP A 854 13.67 -38.03 48.96
N GLY A 855 13.87 -38.20 47.65
CA GLY A 855 14.18 -37.13 46.71
C GLY A 855 13.12 -36.03 46.54
N LEU A 856 13.55 -34.93 45.93
CA LEU A 856 12.76 -33.72 45.69
C LEU A 856 12.77 -33.38 44.20
N LEU A 857 11.60 -33.16 43.59
CA LEU A 857 11.45 -32.68 42.23
C LEU A 857 11.10 -31.19 42.23
N VAL A 858 11.97 -30.35 41.66
CA VAL A 858 11.82 -28.90 41.58
C VAL A 858 11.40 -28.50 40.17
N LEU A 859 10.33 -27.70 40.06
CA LEU A 859 9.96 -27.03 38.81
C LEU A 859 10.52 -25.61 38.80
N ASN A 860 11.26 -25.28 37.74
CA ASN A 860 11.74 -23.93 37.45
C ASN A 860 11.15 -23.42 36.14
N VAL A 861 11.00 -22.11 35.97
CA VAL A 861 10.62 -21.46 34.71
C VAL A 861 11.71 -20.51 34.25
N ARG A 862 11.98 -20.47 32.95
CA ARG A 862 12.94 -19.54 32.35
C ARG A 862 12.22 -18.29 31.83
N ARG A 863 12.74 -17.12 32.20
CA ARG A 863 12.31 -15.86 31.61
C ARG A 863 13.14 -15.54 30.37
N ALA A 864 12.50 -15.28 29.23
CA ALA A 864 13.17 -15.06 27.96
C ALA A 864 13.97 -13.74 27.91
N ALA A 865 13.49 -12.69 28.60
CA ALA A 865 14.06 -11.34 28.54
C ALA A 865 15.52 -11.23 29.04
N ASP A 866 15.89 -12.03 30.04
CA ASP A 866 17.23 -12.07 30.64
C ASP A 866 17.83 -13.50 30.72
N LYS A 867 17.07 -14.51 30.28
CA LYS A 867 17.44 -15.94 30.24
C LYS A 867 17.59 -16.60 31.62
N THR A 868 17.21 -15.92 32.70
CA THR A 868 17.30 -16.38 34.10
C THR A 868 16.25 -17.45 34.42
N TRP A 869 16.62 -18.41 35.27
CA TRP A 869 15.74 -19.43 35.83
C TRP A 869 15.20 -19.02 37.21
N TYR A 870 13.90 -19.26 37.42
CA TYR A 870 13.20 -18.98 38.66
C TYR A 870 12.43 -20.22 39.11
N THR A 871 12.62 -20.66 40.36
CA THR A 871 11.85 -21.77 40.93
C THR A 871 10.38 -21.38 41.07
N VAL A 872 9.49 -22.22 40.52
CA VAL A 872 8.03 -22.09 40.64
C VAL A 872 7.56 -22.79 41.91
N ASP A 873 7.86 -24.08 42.05
CA ASP A 873 7.46 -24.92 43.19
C ASP A 873 8.29 -26.23 43.24
N ARG A 874 8.11 -27.06 44.28
CA ARG A 874 8.91 -28.27 44.57
C ARG A 874 8.08 -29.36 45.24
N SER A 875 8.11 -30.60 44.74
CA SER A 875 7.37 -31.73 45.29
C SER A 875 8.31 -32.80 45.84
N GLN A 876 8.07 -33.25 47.07
CA GLN A 876 8.92 -34.23 47.76
C GLN A 876 8.28 -35.63 47.72
N LYS A 877 9.12 -36.67 47.65
CA LYS A 877 8.70 -38.06 47.78
C LYS A 877 8.18 -38.37 49.20
N GLY A 878 7.20 -39.26 49.27
CA GLY A 878 6.71 -39.89 50.51
C GLY A 878 7.30 -41.28 50.78
N ASN A 879 8.12 -41.81 49.86
CA ASN A 879 8.72 -43.14 49.91
C ASN A 879 7.71 -44.30 50.08
N THR A 880 6.48 -44.17 49.56
CA THR A 880 5.43 -45.18 49.78
C THR A 880 5.44 -46.36 48.80
N SER A 881 6.39 -46.42 47.86
CA SER A 881 6.50 -47.45 46.82
C SER A 881 5.20 -47.63 46.03
N THR A 882 4.62 -46.52 45.59
CA THR A 882 3.41 -46.45 44.76
C THR A 882 3.54 -45.39 43.68
N TRP A 883 2.69 -45.44 42.66
CA TRP A 883 2.56 -44.34 41.69
C TRP A 883 1.88 -43.14 42.34
N ARG A 884 2.49 -41.96 42.21
CA ARG A 884 1.99 -40.66 42.71
C ARG A 884 2.09 -39.59 41.64
N THR A 885 1.39 -38.48 41.85
CA THR A 885 1.48 -37.28 41.01
C THR A 885 2.16 -36.14 41.77
N ALA A 886 3.02 -35.40 41.07
CA ALA A 886 3.45 -34.06 41.46
C ALA A 886 2.69 -33.06 40.60
N VAL A 887 1.98 -32.13 41.23
CA VAL A 887 1.21 -31.08 40.57
C VAL A 887 1.96 -29.76 40.70
N PHE A 888 2.08 -29.02 39.62
CA PHE A 888 2.79 -27.74 39.60
C PHE A 888 1.97 -26.69 38.80
N PRO A 889 1.44 -25.63 39.43
CA PRO A 889 0.71 -24.60 38.71
C PRO A 889 1.58 -23.84 37.71
N LEU A 890 1.01 -23.53 36.54
CA LEU A 890 1.71 -22.83 35.47
C LEU A 890 1.68 -21.30 35.67
N PRO A 891 2.83 -20.59 35.58
CA PRO A 891 2.88 -19.15 35.75
C PRO A 891 2.57 -18.39 34.46
N GLN A 892 1.98 -17.21 34.56
CA GLN A 892 1.90 -16.29 33.41
C GLN A 892 3.11 -15.35 33.38
N ILE A 893 3.82 -15.24 32.24
CA ILE A 893 4.89 -14.24 32.04
C ILE A 893 4.49 -13.29 30.91
N ALA A 894 4.39 -12.00 31.21
CA ALA A 894 4.02 -10.99 30.23
C ALA A 894 5.03 -10.94 29.07
N GLY A 895 4.53 -10.99 27.83
CA GLY A 895 5.34 -10.96 26.62
C GLY A 895 5.93 -12.30 26.18
N GLN A 896 5.72 -13.39 26.92
CA GLN A 896 6.05 -14.76 26.49
C GLN A 896 4.77 -15.51 26.10
N SER A 897 4.75 -16.14 24.92
CA SER A 897 3.70 -17.08 24.50
C SER A 897 4.02 -18.54 24.87
N VAL A 898 5.29 -18.84 25.11
CA VAL A 898 5.80 -20.17 25.51
C VAL A 898 6.69 -20.00 26.74
N LEU A 899 6.55 -20.92 27.68
CA LEU A 899 7.31 -21.06 28.91
C LEU A 899 8.25 -22.26 28.76
N GLU A 900 9.55 -22.04 28.90
CA GLU A 900 10.51 -23.13 29.06
C GLU A 900 10.59 -23.49 30.55
N LEU A 901 10.12 -24.68 30.93
CA LEU A 901 10.20 -25.20 32.30
C LEU A 901 11.36 -26.18 32.43
N GLY A 902 12.03 -26.17 33.58
CA GLY A 902 13.12 -27.07 33.94
C GLY A 902 12.70 -27.95 35.10
N LEU A 903 12.71 -29.27 34.87
CA LEU A 903 12.49 -30.27 35.92
C LEU A 903 13.86 -30.67 36.49
N HIS A 904 14.04 -30.56 37.81
CA HIS A 904 15.31 -30.88 38.47
C HIS A 904 15.06 -31.79 39.67
N ALA A 905 15.57 -33.02 39.62
CA ALA A 905 15.51 -33.97 40.73
C ALA A 905 16.76 -33.83 41.62
N THR A 906 16.58 -33.80 42.95
CA THR A 906 17.69 -33.89 43.92
C THR A 906 17.47 -35.04 44.90
N GLY A 907 18.55 -35.61 45.44
CA GLY A 907 18.54 -36.70 46.42
C GLY A 907 18.24 -38.09 45.85
N SER A 908 17.40 -38.21 44.81
CA SER A 908 17.25 -39.44 44.01
C SER A 908 16.53 -39.20 42.68
N ASP A 909 16.78 -40.06 41.69
CA ASP A 909 16.05 -40.15 40.41
C ASP A 909 14.53 -40.14 40.60
N PHE A 910 13.81 -39.47 39.69
CA PHE A 910 12.36 -39.68 39.54
C PHE A 910 12.11 -40.55 38.30
N ILE A 911 11.62 -41.77 38.52
CA ILE A 911 11.06 -42.63 37.48
C ILE A 911 9.65 -42.11 37.19
N VAL A 912 9.39 -41.73 35.93
CA VAL A 912 8.18 -41.02 35.47
C VAL A 912 7.47 -41.86 34.43
N ASP A 913 6.15 -42.04 34.56
CA ASP A 913 5.30 -42.72 33.57
C ASP A 913 4.28 -41.81 32.89
N ASP A 914 4.23 -40.52 33.25
CA ASP A 914 3.39 -39.52 32.57
C ASP A 914 3.86 -38.08 32.82
N ILE A 915 3.70 -37.21 31.83
CA ILE A 915 3.84 -35.76 31.94
C ILE A 915 2.76 -35.10 31.08
N GLU A 916 1.78 -34.47 31.72
CA GLU A 916 0.56 -33.93 31.10
C GLU A 916 0.30 -32.50 31.59
N VAL A 917 -0.43 -31.70 30.82
CA VAL A 917 -0.97 -30.41 31.27
C VAL A 917 -2.47 -30.56 31.49
N LYS A 918 -3.00 -29.96 32.56
CA LYS A 918 -4.42 -30.02 32.90
C LYS A 918 -4.96 -28.65 33.32
N PRO A 919 -6.16 -28.26 32.87
CA PRO A 919 -6.85 -27.09 33.41
C PRO A 919 -7.27 -27.35 34.87
N ILE A 920 -7.18 -26.32 35.70
CA ILE A 920 -7.80 -26.31 37.03
C ILE A 920 -9.29 -26.03 36.84
N VAL A 921 -10.14 -26.94 37.32
CA VAL A 921 -11.60 -26.85 37.15
C VAL A 921 -12.32 -26.24 38.36
N GLU A 922 -11.59 -26.08 39.46
CA GLU A 922 -12.00 -25.46 40.71
C GLU A 922 -12.27 -23.95 40.55
N PRO A 923 -13.52 -23.46 40.66
CA PRO A 923 -13.87 -22.06 40.41
C PRO A 923 -13.28 -21.05 41.43
N TRP A 924 -12.72 -21.54 42.53
CA TRP A 924 -12.00 -20.71 43.50
C TRP A 924 -10.54 -20.43 43.11
N PHE A 925 -10.05 -20.96 41.98
CA PHE A 925 -8.79 -20.58 41.34
C PHE A 925 -9.04 -19.67 40.14
N ALA A 926 -8.24 -18.60 40.00
CA ALA A 926 -8.31 -17.69 38.87
C ALA A 926 -6.94 -17.16 38.45
N LEU A 927 -6.81 -16.81 37.16
CA LEU A 927 -5.64 -16.12 36.64
C LEU A 927 -5.90 -14.60 36.69
N TYR A 928 -4.87 -13.79 36.95
CA TYR A 928 -4.98 -12.34 36.78
C TYR A 928 -5.47 -11.97 35.37
N GLY A 929 -6.45 -11.06 35.29
CA GLY A 929 -7.11 -10.67 34.03
C GLY A 929 -8.21 -11.61 33.52
N SER A 930 -8.35 -12.84 34.05
CA SER A 930 -9.42 -13.76 33.64
C SER A 930 -10.81 -13.36 34.19
N GLN A 931 -11.86 -13.58 33.40
CA GLN A 931 -13.28 -13.29 33.73
C GLN A 931 -14.01 -14.45 34.46
N GLY A 932 -13.27 -15.39 35.06
CA GLY A 932 -13.86 -16.57 35.73
C GLY A 932 -14.63 -16.25 37.02
N ASN A 933 -15.62 -17.10 37.35
CA ASN A 933 -16.47 -16.97 38.54
C ASN A 933 -15.73 -17.36 39.83
N ARG A 934 -15.13 -16.38 40.52
CA ARG A 934 -14.31 -16.53 41.74
C ARG A 934 -15.11 -16.81 43.02
N THR A 935 -15.92 -17.86 43.06
CA THR A 935 -16.79 -18.18 44.22
C THR A 935 -16.00 -18.78 45.39
N PHE A 936 -16.31 -18.36 46.63
CA PHE A 936 -15.73 -18.94 47.86
C PHE A 936 -16.18 -20.40 48.07
N PRO A 937 -15.26 -21.35 48.29
CA PRO A 937 -15.55 -22.77 48.45
C PRO A 937 -15.86 -23.16 49.91
N ASN A 938 -16.57 -24.27 50.11
CA ASN A 938 -16.64 -24.97 51.41
C ASN A 938 -15.53 -26.03 51.53
N GLU A 939 -14.92 -26.36 50.40
CA GLU A 939 -13.89 -27.37 50.19
C GLU A 939 -12.56 -26.97 50.84
N THR A 940 -12.30 -25.65 51.00
CA THR A 940 -11.09 -25.16 51.66
C THR A 940 -11.35 -24.72 53.10
N ARG A 941 -10.35 -24.90 53.97
CA ARG A 941 -10.41 -24.44 55.37
C ARG A 941 -9.17 -23.61 55.71
N PRO A 942 -9.29 -22.30 55.99
CA PRO A 942 -10.51 -21.46 55.91
C PRO A 942 -11.07 -21.35 54.47
N SER A 943 -12.26 -20.80 54.29
CA SER A 943 -12.82 -20.61 52.93
C SER A 943 -12.02 -19.54 52.18
N ALA A 944 -11.48 -19.86 51.01
CA ALA A 944 -10.51 -19.01 50.31
C ALA A 944 -10.59 -19.07 48.79
N VAL A 945 -10.29 -17.94 48.15
CA VAL A 945 -10.13 -17.77 46.70
C VAL A 945 -8.66 -17.46 46.40
N PHE A 946 -8.11 -18.10 45.37
CA PHE A 946 -6.70 -18.04 44.99
C PHE A 946 -6.56 -17.43 43.60
N ILE A 947 -5.81 -16.34 43.50
CA ILE A 947 -5.58 -15.61 42.25
C ILE A 947 -4.09 -15.68 41.94
N TYR A 948 -3.72 -16.39 40.87
CA TYR A 948 -2.35 -16.41 40.37
C TYR A 948 -2.03 -15.09 39.69
N LEU A 949 -1.04 -14.38 40.24
CA LEU A 949 -0.54 -13.13 39.67
C LEU A 949 0.44 -13.43 38.51
N PRO A 950 0.58 -12.52 37.53
CA PRO A 950 1.66 -12.64 36.55
C PRO A 950 3.02 -12.59 37.26
N PHE A 951 4.07 -13.06 36.61
CA PHE A 951 5.43 -13.00 37.13
C PHE A 951 5.79 -11.55 37.52
N LEU A 952 6.07 -11.32 38.81
CA LEU A 952 6.34 -10.00 39.36
C LEU A 952 7.84 -9.69 39.41
N MET A 953 8.16 -8.41 39.31
CA MET A 953 9.51 -7.86 39.39
C MET A 953 9.78 -7.21 40.73
N LEU A 954 11.02 -7.37 41.23
CA LEU A 954 11.54 -6.60 42.37
C LEU A 954 11.22 -5.09 42.21
N GLY A 955 10.58 -4.51 43.23
CA GLY A 955 10.24 -3.09 43.27
C GLY A 955 8.86 -2.71 42.73
N GLN A 956 8.15 -3.61 42.02
CA GLN A 956 6.77 -3.34 41.60
C GLN A 956 5.83 -3.17 42.81
N ARG A 957 4.80 -2.33 42.64
CA ARG A 957 3.75 -2.09 43.62
C ARG A 957 2.48 -2.83 43.24
N LEU A 958 2.02 -3.67 44.15
CA LEU A 958 0.77 -4.41 44.10
C LEU A 958 -0.22 -3.75 45.06
N THR A 959 -1.24 -3.08 44.52
CA THR A 959 -2.39 -2.58 45.28
C THR A 959 -3.57 -3.52 45.05
N VAL A 960 -4.19 -3.99 46.13
CA VAL A 960 -5.37 -4.86 46.10
C VAL A 960 -6.44 -4.31 47.03
N THR A 961 -7.67 -4.25 46.56
CA THR A 961 -8.87 -4.12 47.40
C THR A 961 -9.77 -5.32 47.18
N ALA A 962 -10.41 -5.80 48.25
CA ALA A 962 -11.43 -6.86 48.16
C ALA A 962 -12.64 -6.53 49.03
N THR A 963 -13.84 -6.86 48.55
CA THR A 963 -15.10 -6.76 49.33
C THR A 963 -16.02 -7.94 49.00
N ALA A 964 -16.85 -8.37 49.95
CA ALA A 964 -17.87 -9.39 49.74
C ALA A 964 -19.13 -9.08 50.56
N GLY A 965 -19.93 -8.10 50.15
CA GLY A 965 -21.21 -7.78 50.80
C GLY A 965 -21.11 -7.39 52.29
N GLY A 966 -19.97 -6.82 52.72
CA GLY A 966 -19.71 -6.48 54.12
C GLY A 966 -19.21 -7.61 55.01
N LEU A 967 -18.99 -8.82 54.47
CA LEU A 967 -18.42 -9.95 55.20
C LEU A 967 -16.93 -9.73 55.52
N ASN A 968 -16.46 -10.30 56.62
CA ASN A 968 -15.07 -10.15 57.05
C ASN A 968 -14.12 -10.99 56.19
N LEU A 969 -13.24 -10.30 55.46
CA LEU A 969 -12.20 -10.85 54.60
C LEU A 969 -10.80 -10.51 55.10
N SER A 970 -9.80 -11.33 54.75
CA SER A 970 -8.41 -10.90 54.65
C SER A 970 -7.90 -10.97 53.21
N VAL A 971 -6.96 -10.08 52.89
CA VAL A 971 -6.19 -10.08 51.65
C VAL A 971 -4.75 -10.45 51.99
N GLU A 972 -4.25 -11.53 51.41
CA GLU A 972 -2.99 -12.15 51.78
C GLU A 972 -2.15 -12.44 50.52
N VAL A 973 -0.87 -12.07 50.53
CA VAL A 973 0.06 -12.31 49.41
C VAL A 973 1.05 -13.38 49.83
N PHE A 974 1.04 -14.50 49.11
CA PHE A 974 1.96 -15.61 49.28
C PHE A 974 2.98 -15.64 48.13
N ARG A 975 4.23 -16.01 48.44
CA ARG A 975 5.24 -16.28 47.40
C ARG A 975 5.02 -17.70 46.83
N ASN A 976 5.31 -17.86 45.54
CA ASN A 976 5.04 -19.04 44.72
C ASN A 976 3.53 -19.24 44.42
N LEU A 977 3.23 -20.19 43.54
CA LEU A 977 1.86 -20.54 43.15
C LEU A 977 1.31 -21.64 44.06
N ILE A 978 0.20 -21.38 44.75
CA ILE A 978 -0.41 -22.37 45.66
C ILE A 978 -1.12 -23.44 44.85
N ARG A 979 -0.80 -24.71 45.14
CA ARG A 979 -1.36 -25.91 44.49
C ARG A 979 -2.87 -26.12 44.73
N PRO A 980 -3.63 -26.61 43.74
CA PRO A 980 -5.08 -26.83 43.86
C PRO A 980 -5.47 -27.98 44.79
N GLU A 981 -4.61 -29.00 44.99
CA GLU A 981 -4.91 -30.11 45.90
C GLU A 981 -4.88 -29.72 47.39
N LEU A 982 -4.30 -28.57 47.75
CA LEU A 982 -4.09 -28.14 49.12
C LEU A 982 -5.34 -27.48 49.72
N ARG A 983 -6.37 -28.29 49.98
CA ARG A 983 -7.64 -27.88 50.59
C ARG A 983 -7.56 -27.39 52.04
N THR A 984 -6.44 -27.58 52.73
CA THR A 984 -6.17 -27.01 54.06
C THR A 984 -4.66 -26.92 54.31
N GLY A 985 -4.23 -26.02 55.19
CA GLY A 985 -2.84 -25.93 55.64
C GLY A 985 -1.85 -25.33 54.64
N TRP A 986 -2.27 -24.75 53.52
CA TRP A 986 -1.34 -24.13 52.54
C TRP A 986 -0.47 -23.03 53.17
N TRP A 987 -0.97 -22.30 54.17
CA TRP A 987 -0.22 -21.29 54.92
C TRP A 987 0.93 -21.86 55.77
N LEU A 988 0.99 -23.19 55.96
CA LEU A 988 2.11 -23.89 56.57
C LEU A 988 3.21 -24.25 55.55
N GLN A 989 2.87 -24.31 54.25
CA GLN A 989 3.77 -24.72 53.17
C GLN A 989 4.31 -23.53 52.36
N TYR A 990 3.49 -22.48 52.18
CA TYR A 990 3.83 -21.28 51.40
C TYR A 990 4.07 -20.08 52.33
N SER A 991 5.14 -19.32 52.09
CA SER A 991 5.44 -18.14 52.91
C SER A 991 4.54 -16.97 52.55
N ALA A 992 3.69 -16.55 53.48
CA ALA A 992 3.05 -15.23 53.44
C ALA A 992 4.10 -14.11 53.38
N ARG A 993 3.77 -13.02 52.69
CA ARG A 993 4.65 -11.86 52.45
C ARG A 993 4.02 -10.55 52.88
N ALA A 994 2.70 -10.45 52.78
CA ALA A 994 1.92 -9.36 53.33
C ALA A 994 0.48 -9.83 53.60
N ARG A 995 -0.18 -9.25 54.59
CA ARG A 995 -1.54 -9.60 55.01
C ARG A 995 -2.23 -8.36 55.56
N ILE A 996 -3.51 -8.16 55.23
CA ILE A 996 -4.37 -7.20 55.93
C ILE A 996 -5.77 -7.81 56.17
N PRO A 997 -6.37 -7.64 57.37
CA PRO A 997 -5.82 -7.01 58.57
C PRO A 997 -4.64 -7.79 59.16
N ALA A 998 -3.76 -7.10 59.89
CA ALA A 998 -2.67 -7.73 60.61
C ALA A 998 -3.20 -8.59 61.76
N LEU A 999 -2.50 -9.70 62.07
CA LEU A 999 -2.83 -10.54 63.20
C LEU A 999 -2.67 -9.77 64.53
N PRO A 1000 -3.51 -10.04 65.56
CA PRO A 1000 -4.43 -11.16 65.68
C PRO A 1000 -5.78 -11.01 64.93
N THR A 1001 -6.08 -9.84 64.36
CA THR A 1001 -7.35 -9.61 63.65
C THR A 1001 -7.44 -10.50 62.41
N GLN A 1002 -8.47 -11.35 62.35
CA GLN A 1002 -8.60 -12.33 61.27
C GLN A 1002 -9.06 -11.71 59.95
N GLY A 1003 -10.13 -10.89 59.96
CA GLY A 1003 -10.67 -10.24 58.75
C GLY A 1003 -11.39 -8.91 59.03
N THR A 1004 -11.73 -8.18 57.97
CA THR A 1004 -12.46 -6.89 57.97
C THR A 1004 -13.34 -6.78 56.73
N ALA A 1005 -14.33 -5.88 56.69
CA ALA A 1005 -15.32 -5.80 55.60
C ALA A 1005 -14.75 -5.38 54.22
N SER A 1006 -13.72 -4.53 54.22
CA SER A 1006 -13.11 -3.96 53.00
C SER A 1006 -11.57 -3.86 53.11
N PRO A 1007 -10.83 -4.97 53.18
CA PRO A 1007 -9.37 -4.96 53.22
C PRO A 1007 -8.76 -4.30 51.97
N ARG A 1008 -7.82 -3.38 52.21
CA ARG A 1008 -6.94 -2.78 51.19
C ARG A 1008 -5.48 -3.08 51.51
N LEU A 1009 -4.81 -3.83 50.64
CA LEU A 1009 -3.39 -4.14 50.77
C LEU A 1009 -2.57 -3.35 49.75
N ASP A 1010 -1.55 -2.64 50.21
CA ASP A 1010 -0.51 -2.03 49.37
C ASP A 1010 0.82 -2.72 49.69
N TYR A 1011 1.36 -3.50 48.73
CA TYR A 1011 2.58 -4.30 48.88
C TYR A 1011 3.62 -3.91 47.83
N THR A 1012 4.89 -3.87 48.21
CA THR A 1012 6.02 -3.70 47.27
C THR A 1012 6.76 -5.04 47.14
N VAL A 1013 6.93 -5.51 45.91
CA VAL A 1013 7.47 -6.83 45.58
C VAL A 1013 8.93 -6.92 45.98
N ALA A 1014 9.22 -7.73 47.02
CA ALA A 1014 10.54 -7.83 47.63
C ALA A 1014 11.52 -8.79 46.92
N ALA A 1015 11.06 -9.57 45.94
CA ALA A 1015 11.89 -10.42 45.10
C ALA A 1015 11.17 -10.72 43.77
N SER A 1016 11.89 -10.82 42.67
CA SER A 1016 11.29 -11.27 41.40
C SER A 1016 10.85 -12.74 41.50
N GLY A 1017 9.71 -13.08 40.91
CA GLY A 1017 9.18 -14.45 40.93
C GLY A 1017 7.66 -14.55 40.78
N THR A 1018 7.14 -15.74 41.09
CA THR A 1018 5.70 -16.05 41.07
C THR A 1018 5.05 -15.80 42.42
N TYR A 1019 3.76 -15.42 42.42
CA TYR A 1019 3.01 -15.01 43.60
C TYR A 1019 1.54 -15.43 43.51
N THR A 1020 0.97 -15.84 44.64
CA THR A 1020 -0.47 -16.06 44.79
C THR A 1020 -1.07 -14.97 45.67
N LEU A 1021 -2.11 -14.32 45.18
CA LEU A 1021 -3.00 -13.50 46.00
C LEU A 1021 -4.13 -14.39 46.53
N VAL A 1022 -4.29 -14.46 47.84
CA VAL A 1022 -5.32 -15.24 48.52
C VAL A 1022 -6.29 -14.29 49.20
N ILE A 1023 -7.57 -14.45 48.92
CA ILE A 1023 -8.67 -13.79 49.64
C ILE A 1023 -9.29 -14.83 50.56
N VAL A 1024 -9.34 -14.57 51.86
CA VAL A 1024 -9.88 -15.52 52.85
C VAL A 1024 -11.13 -14.95 53.50
N LEU A 1025 -12.19 -15.76 53.53
CA LEU A 1025 -13.46 -15.46 54.20
C LEU A 1025 -13.44 -15.95 55.65
N TRP A 1026 -13.63 -15.03 56.59
CA TRP A 1026 -13.66 -15.30 58.04
C TRP A 1026 -15.07 -15.17 58.65
N SER A 1027 -16.03 -14.62 57.92
CA SER A 1027 -17.46 -14.76 58.25
C SER A 1027 -17.95 -16.19 57.96
N PRO A 1028 -19.02 -16.67 58.61
CA PRO A 1028 -19.60 -17.99 58.33
C PRO A 1028 -19.93 -18.19 56.84
N TRP A 1029 -19.39 -19.25 56.24
CA TRP A 1029 -19.55 -19.54 54.81
C TRP A 1029 -21.00 -19.86 54.43
N LYS A 1030 -21.39 -19.45 53.22
CA LYS A 1030 -22.62 -19.84 52.52
C LYS A 1030 -22.31 -20.01 51.03
N ALA A 1031 -23.07 -20.84 50.33
CA ALA A 1031 -22.93 -21.00 48.88
C ALA A 1031 -23.18 -19.68 48.14
N GLY A 1032 -22.45 -19.45 47.05
CA GLY A 1032 -22.63 -18.32 46.14
C GLY A 1032 -21.97 -16.99 46.56
N ILE A 1033 -21.21 -16.95 47.67
CA ILE A 1033 -20.44 -15.74 48.02
C ILE A 1033 -19.27 -15.61 47.04
N THR A 1034 -19.18 -14.46 46.37
CA THR A 1034 -18.08 -14.10 45.45
C THR A 1034 -17.49 -12.75 45.91
N PRO A 1035 -16.17 -12.59 46.04
CA PRO A 1035 -15.56 -11.30 46.34
C PRO A 1035 -15.38 -10.48 45.06
N ASP A 1036 -15.73 -9.20 45.11
CA ASP A 1036 -15.15 -8.21 44.18
C ASP A 1036 -13.69 -7.99 44.60
N VAL A 1037 -12.76 -8.09 43.65
CA VAL A 1037 -11.31 -8.01 43.89
C VAL A 1037 -10.65 -7.19 42.79
N GLN A 1038 -10.24 -5.97 43.14
CA GLN A 1038 -9.57 -5.04 42.24
C GLN A 1038 -8.07 -5.13 42.50
N ILE A 1039 -7.28 -5.31 41.44
CA ILE A 1039 -5.84 -5.57 41.50
C ILE A 1039 -5.14 -4.63 40.54
N ALA A 1040 -4.26 -3.77 41.06
CA ALA A 1040 -3.39 -2.91 40.26
C ALA A 1040 -1.92 -3.27 40.51
N ILE A 1041 -1.17 -3.45 39.43
CA ILE A 1041 0.27 -3.68 39.43
C ILE A 1041 0.92 -2.48 38.72
N ARG A 1042 1.96 -1.89 39.32
CA ARG A 1042 2.73 -0.76 38.78
C ARG A 1042 4.22 -0.97 38.97
#